data_AF-I8WRC1-F1
#
_entry.id   AF-I8WRC1-F1
#
_cell.length_a   1.000
_cell.length_b   1.000
_cell.length_c   1.000
_cell.angle_alpha   90.00
_cell.angle_beta   90.00
_cell.angle_gamma   90.00
#
_symmetry.space_group_name_H-M   'P 1'
#
loop_
_entity.id
_entity.type
_entity.pdbx_description
1 polymer ?
#
loop_
_entity_poly.entity_id
_entity_poly.type
_entity_poly.pdbx_seq_one_letter_code
_entity_poly.pdbx_strand_id
1 'polypeptide(L)'
;MKQKNKMLSTHGIKTLFETRLTQLTSLASESQDETAFKNKLNDYLLSGPIYNPAAARQIKRLIDNDGKTIYEASTEQEIKIETISLLWKFLTNSIINEEISVDLWIDLYHQFDRLYHEEEELPDEKQVQQWMKRWPSGLNEDVRAIRRQNKERIISLLIQKIENRHAPSSRYLFPEGSTEEDKRQLVCQWWNEARFHLAMAIKSPTELNRMLGNSLSEETLQLYHKARKKGMPVFITPYYLSLLNPTGKGYDDTAIRSYILYSPQLVETYGNIHAWEKEDAVEDGKPNAAGWLLPDGHNIHRRYPDVAILIPDSMGRACGGLCASCQRMYDFQSERLNFNFEELKPKESWDKRLRKLMEYFENDTQLRDILITGGDALMSQNKTLRNILEAVYKMAVRKRNANLHRAEGEKYAELQRVRLGSRLPVYLPMRINDELLDILREFKEKASAVGVRQFLIQTHFQTPLEVTPEAREAIRKILAAGWTITNQLVYNVAASRRGHTAKLRKVLNGLGVLCYYTFSVKGFEENYAVFTPNSRSLQEKEEEKRWGKLSAEQEKEFLNLLRNSKDRAAAVQRFCTFHQIPFVATDRSVLNLPGIGKSMTFVTIGMTKEGKRILEFDHDPTRQHSPIIHQMEKIYIKENKSIWQYMLQLQEMGEKKEEYASLWKYMEGETEHRFPLYNYPDPGFRITEKYSHLSVVGNKSIC
;
A
#
# COMPACT_ATOMS: atom_id res chain seq x y z
N MET A 1 -18.17 -20.48 24.51
CA MET A 1 -19.25 -21.14 23.72
C MET A 1 -18.97 -20.91 22.25
N LYS A 2 -18.50 -21.95 21.55
CA LYS A 2 -18.26 -21.94 20.11
C LYS A 2 -19.62 -22.11 19.41
N GLN A 3 -20.24 -21.03 18.92
CA GLN A 3 -21.20 -21.17 17.83
C GLN A 3 -20.39 -21.72 16.64
N LYS A 4 -20.57 -23.00 16.32
CA LYS A 4 -20.04 -23.56 15.08
C LYS A 4 -20.58 -22.70 13.93
N ASN A 5 -19.70 -22.04 13.19
CA ASN A 5 -19.99 -21.45 11.89
C ASN A 5 -20.66 -22.53 11.04
N LYS A 6 -22.00 -22.54 10.95
CA LYS A 6 -22.67 -23.28 9.90
C LYS A 6 -22.37 -22.49 8.63
N MET A 7 -21.34 -22.88 7.89
CA MET A 7 -21.23 -22.47 6.49
C MET A 7 -22.58 -22.79 5.83
N LEU A 8 -23.18 -21.79 5.19
CA LEU A 8 -24.36 -22.03 4.37
C LEU A 8 -23.96 -23.07 3.32
N SER A 9 -24.66 -24.20 3.30
CA SER A 9 -24.44 -25.21 2.28
C SER A 9 -24.99 -24.70 0.95
N THR A 10 -24.51 -25.25 -0.16
CA THR A 10 -25.06 -24.99 -1.50
C THR A 10 -26.58 -25.18 -1.54
N HIS A 11 -27.09 -26.22 -0.87
CA HIS A 11 -28.52 -26.47 -0.73
C HIS A 11 -29.25 -25.37 0.08
N GLY A 12 -28.62 -24.88 1.17
CA GLY A 12 -29.16 -23.78 1.96
C GLY A 12 -29.28 -22.49 1.17
N ILE A 13 -28.26 -22.14 0.37
CA ILE A 13 -28.32 -20.97 -0.52
C ILE A 13 -29.37 -21.18 -1.62
N LYS A 14 -29.44 -22.36 -2.22
CA LYS A 14 -30.46 -22.67 -3.23
C LYS A 14 -31.88 -22.45 -2.69
N THR A 15 -32.12 -22.88 -1.46
CA THR A 15 -33.40 -22.63 -0.76
C THR A 15 -33.69 -21.13 -0.63
N LEU A 16 -32.67 -20.28 -0.37
CA LEU A 16 -32.86 -18.83 -0.33
C LEU A 16 -33.28 -18.26 -1.68
N PHE A 17 -32.67 -18.71 -2.79
CA PHE A 17 -33.12 -18.32 -4.12
C PHE A 17 -34.58 -18.72 -4.36
N GLU A 18 -34.93 -19.98 -4.09
CA GLU A 18 -36.27 -20.53 -4.30
C GLU A 18 -37.35 -19.89 -3.43
N THR A 19 -37.00 -19.38 -2.26
CA THR A 19 -37.96 -18.79 -1.31
C THR A 19 -38.01 -17.27 -1.32
N ARG A 20 -36.91 -16.59 -1.65
CA ARG A 20 -36.79 -15.12 -1.61
C ARG A 20 -36.69 -14.46 -2.97
N LEU A 21 -36.22 -15.19 -3.99
CA LEU A 21 -36.02 -14.68 -5.35
C LEU A 21 -36.87 -15.49 -6.35
N THR A 22 -38.16 -15.68 -6.03
CA THR A 22 -39.07 -16.58 -6.76
C THR A 22 -39.21 -16.23 -8.24
N GLN A 23 -39.22 -14.94 -8.57
CA GLN A 23 -39.27 -14.45 -9.95
C GLN A 23 -38.02 -14.88 -10.74
N LEU A 24 -36.83 -14.74 -10.15
CA LEU A 24 -35.57 -15.16 -10.77
C LEU A 24 -35.56 -16.67 -11.04
N THR A 25 -36.02 -17.47 -10.07
CA THR A 25 -36.11 -18.93 -10.24
C THR A 25 -37.14 -19.33 -11.29
N SER A 26 -38.27 -18.61 -11.40
CA SER A 26 -39.26 -18.84 -12.46
C SER A 26 -38.65 -18.58 -13.83
N LEU A 27 -38.01 -17.42 -14.02
CA LEU A 27 -37.34 -17.06 -15.28
C LEU A 27 -36.31 -18.11 -15.70
N ALA A 28 -35.53 -18.64 -14.74
CA ALA A 28 -34.56 -19.70 -15.01
C ALA A 28 -35.22 -21.00 -15.46
N SER A 29 -36.26 -21.44 -14.75
CA SER A 29 -36.97 -22.69 -15.05
C SER A 29 -37.72 -22.67 -16.39
N GLU A 30 -38.21 -21.51 -16.81
CA GLU A 30 -38.90 -21.31 -18.08
C GLU A 30 -37.94 -21.05 -19.26
N SER A 31 -36.62 -21.04 -19.02
CA SER A 31 -35.61 -20.80 -20.05
C SER A 31 -35.03 -22.12 -20.51
N GLN A 32 -35.04 -22.34 -21.83
CA GLN A 32 -34.54 -23.57 -22.44
C GLN A 32 -33.02 -23.68 -22.37
N ASP A 33 -32.32 -22.54 -22.40
CA ASP A 33 -30.87 -22.44 -22.34
C ASP A 33 -30.41 -21.12 -21.67
N GLU A 34 -29.10 -20.97 -21.53
CA GLU A 34 -28.44 -19.79 -20.96
C GLU A 34 -28.76 -18.49 -21.71
N THR A 35 -28.96 -18.56 -23.03
CA THR A 35 -29.23 -17.38 -23.88
C THR A 35 -30.65 -16.90 -23.65
N ALA A 36 -31.63 -17.81 -23.66
CA ALA A 36 -33.01 -17.54 -23.34
C ALA A 36 -33.16 -16.94 -21.93
N PHE A 37 -32.41 -17.46 -20.95
CA PHE A 37 -32.40 -16.92 -19.59
C PHE A 37 -31.87 -15.50 -19.53
N LYS A 38 -30.74 -15.21 -20.18
CA LYS A 38 -30.16 -13.86 -20.25
C LYS A 38 -31.11 -12.85 -20.89
N ASN A 39 -31.81 -13.23 -21.96
CA ASN A 39 -32.79 -12.36 -22.63
C ASN A 39 -33.99 -12.07 -21.73
N LYS A 40 -34.61 -13.10 -21.13
CA LYS A 40 -35.71 -12.92 -20.18
C LYS A 40 -35.31 -12.07 -18.97
N LEU A 41 -34.08 -12.26 -18.48
CA LEU A 41 -33.56 -11.48 -17.37
C LEU A 41 -33.37 -10.00 -17.76
N ASN A 42 -32.88 -9.70 -18.96
CA ASN A 42 -32.80 -8.33 -19.48
C ASN A 42 -34.19 -7.67 -19.55
N ASP A 43 -35.19 -8.38 -20.06
CA ASP A 43 -36.57 -7.87 -20.13
C ASP A 43 -37.14 -7.61 -18.72
N TYR A 44 -36.85 -8.50 -17.77
CA TYR A 44 -37.22 -8.34 -16.37
C TYR A 44 -36.55 -7.12 -15.73
N LEU A 45 -35.28 -6.85 -16.03
CA LEU A 45 -34.57 -5.66 -15.52
C LEU A 45 -35.17 -4.33 -16.02
N LEU A 46 -35.89 -4.34 -17.14
CA LEU A 46 -36.54 -3.17 -17.72
C LEU A 46 -37.98 -2.95 -17.25
N SER A 47 -38.69 -4.04 -16.93
CA SER A 47 -40.14 -4.02 -16.70
C SER A 47 -40.59 -4.56 -15.35
N GLY A 48 -39.68 -5.17 -14.59
CA GLY A 48 -39.95 -5.79 -13.30
C GLY A 48 -40.12 -4.78 -12.15
N PRO A 49 -40.69 -5.22 -11.02
CA PRO A 49 -40.85 -4.40 -9.81
C PRO A 49 -39.50 -4.22 -9.09
N ILE A 50 -38.66 -3.33 -9.62
CA ILE A 50 -37.31 -3.06 -9.13
C ILE A 50 -37.30 -1.74 -8.34
N TYR A 51 -36.82 -1.81 -7.10
CA TYR A 51 -36.66 -0.66 -6.22
C TYR A 51 -35.25 -0.05 -6.29
N ASN A 52 -34.25 -0.81 -6.75
CA ASN A 52 -32.86 -0.35 -6.82
C ASN A 52 -32.31 -0.32 -8.26
N PRO A 53 -32.36 0.84 -8.94
CA PRO A 53 -31.83 0.99 -10.30
C PRO A 53 -30.32 0.75 -10.41
N ALA A 54 -29.56 1.00 -9.34
CA ALA A 54 -28.12 0.73 -9.35
C ALA A 54 -27.85 -0.77 -9.39
N ALA A 55 -28.56 -1.58 -8.60
CA ALA A 55 -28.48 -3.04 -8.65
C ALA A 55 -28.86 -3.58 -10.04
N ALA A 56 -29.92 -3.05 -10.66
CA ALA A 56 -30.32 -3.44 -12.02
C ALA A 56 -29.22 -3.15 -13.06
N ARG A 57 -28.57 -1.98 -13.01
CA ARG A 57 -27.41 -1.67 -13.88
C ARG A 57 -26.26 -2.64 -13.67
N GLN A 58 -25.99 -3.05 -12.43
CA GLN A 58 -24.92 -4.02 -12.15
C GLN A 58 -25.26 -5.40 -12.71
N ILE A 59 -26.48 -5.91 -12.52
CA ILE A 59 -26.88 -7.21 -13.07
C ILE A 59 -26.86 -7.18 -14.59
N LYS A 60 -27.33 -6.09 -15.22
CA LYS A 60 -27.23 -5.89 -16.68
C LYS A 60 -25.78 -5.99 -17.16
N ARG A 61 -24.84 -5.37 -16.43
CA ARG A 61 -23.41 -5.46 -16.74
C ARG A 61 -22.86 -6.87 -16.64
N LEU A 62 -23.30 -7.66 -15.64
CA LEU A 62 -22.92 -9.08 -15.54
C LEU A 62 -23.45 -9.86 -16.75
N ILE A 63 -24.70 -9.64 -17.18
CA ILE A 63 -25.28 -10.26 -18.37
C ILE A 63 -24.49 -9.90 -19.64
N ASP A 64 -24.15 -8.62 -19.80
CA ASP A 64 -23.46 -8.10 -21.00
C ASP A 64 -22.03 -8.60 -21.16
N ASN A 65 -21.42 -9.08 -20.08
CA ASN A 65 -20.06 -9.62 -20.08
C ASN A 65 -20.01 -11.14 -20.00
N ASP A 66 -21.14 -11.78 -19.70
CA ASP A 66 -21.25 -13.23 -19.65
C ASP A 66 -21.07 -13.87 -21.04
N GLY A 67 -20.13 -14.80 -21.13
CA GLY A 67 -19.67 -15.47 -22.35
C GLY A 67 -18.39 -14.87 -22.95
N LYS A 68 -17.92 -13.71 -22.50
CA LYS A 68 -16.68 -13.09 -23.01
C LYS A 68 -15.44 -13.81 -22.46
N THR A 69 -14.41 -13.90 -23.30
CA THR A 69 -13.04 -14.26 -22.88
C THR A 69 -12.24 -12.98 -22.72
N ILE A 70 -11.57 -12.84 -21.58
CA ILE A 70 -10.71 -11.70 -21.26
C ILE A 70 -9.31 -12.19 -20.86
N TYR A 71 -8.31 -11.33 -21.01
CA TYR A 71 -6.96 -11.59 -20.50
C TYR A 71 -6.81 -11.00 -19.08
N GLU A 72 -6.66 -11.87 -18.08
CA GLU A 72 -6.55 -11.50 -16.68
C GLU A 72 -5.09 -11.17 -16.32
N ALA A 73 -4.84 -9.93 -15.90
CA ALA A 73 -3.50 -9.37 -15.80
C ALA A 73 -2.69 -9.87 -14.59
N SER A 74 -3.33 -10.42 -13.56
CA SER A 74 -2.66 -10.91 -12.34
C SER A 74 -2.03 -12.29 -12.55
N THR A 75 -2.72 -13.19 -13.25
CA THR A 75 -2.28 -14.55 -13.54
C THR A 75 -1.77 -14.72 -14.95
N GLU A 76 -1.91 -13.70 -15.80
CA GLU A 76 -1.49 -13.71 -17.20
C GLU A 76 -2.15 -14.83 -18.01
N GLN A 77 -3.44 -15.07 -17.73
CA GLN A 77 -4.23 -16.16 -18.29
C GLN A 77 -5.53 -15.62 -18.90
N GLU A 78 -5.98 -16.28 -19.96
CA GLU A 78 -7.34 -16.07 -20.46
C GLU A 78 -8.35 -16.67 -19.49
N ILE A 79 -9.38 -15.90 -19.15
CA ILE A 79 -10.51 -16.39 -18.36
C ILE A 79 -11.81 -16.12 -19.13
N LYS A 80 -12.69 -17.12 -19.16
CA LYS A 80 -14.04 -16.98 -19.67
C LYS A 80 -14.96 -16.54 -18.53
N ILE A 81 -15.75 -15.50 -18.78
CA ILE A 81 -16.75 -15.01 -17.82
C ILE A 81 -18.02 -15.84 -18.02
N GLU A 82 -18.46 -16.55 -17.00
CA GLU A 82 -19.65 -17.44 -17.07
C GLU A 82 -20.59 -17.24 -15.88
N THR A 83 -20.56 -16.05 -15.26
CA THR A 83 -21.28 -15.74 -14.02
C THR A 83 -22.78 -15.99 -14.09
N ILE A 84 -23.46 -15.52 -15.13
CA ILE A 84 -24.91 -15.66 -15.32
C ILE A 84 -25.24 -17.03 -15.92
N SER A 85 -24.39 -17.56 -16.81
CA SER A 85 -24.51 -18.94 -17.29
C SER A 85 -24.46 -19.96 -16.15
N LEU A 86 -23.52 -19.82 -15.22
CA LEU A 86 -23.38 -20.66 -14.04
C LEU A 86 -24.58 -20.50 -13.09
N LEU A 87 -25.10 -19.27 -12.92
CA LEU A 87 -26.32 -19.03 -12.14
C LEU A 87 -27.52 -19.79 -12.73
N TRP A 88 -27.72 -19.73 -14.04
CA TRP A 88 -28.80 -20.47 -14.69
C TRP A 88 -28.69 -21.97 -14.40
N LYS A 89 -27.52 -22.57 -14.65
CA LYS A 89 -27.26 -24.00 -14.37
C LYS A 89 -27.51 -24.35 -12.91
N PHE A 90 -27.14 -23.47 -11.98
CA PHE A 90 -27.37 -23.64 -10.56
C PHE A 90 -28.87 -23.69 -10.22
N LEU A 91 -29.65 -22.77 -10.78
CA LEU A 91 -31.09 -22.70 -10.55
C LEU A 91 -31.82 -23.89 -11.18
N THR A 92 -31.41 -24.35 -12.37
CA THR A 92 -32.03 -25.47 -13.10
C THR A 92 -31.53 -26.86 -12.73
N ASN A 93 -30.58 -26.99 -11.79
CA ASN A 93 -29.92 -28.26 -11.45
C ASN A 93 -29.12 -28.89 -12.61
N SER A 94 -28.60 -28.07 -13.52
CA SER A 94 -27.83 -28.53 -14.69
C SER A 94 -26.31 -28.55 -14.47
N ILE A 95 -25.83 -28.29 -13.24
CA ILE A 95 -24.42 -28.41 -12.90
C ILE A 95 -24.08 -29.91 -12.71
N ILE A 96 -23.18 -30.44 -13.54
CA ILE A 96 -22.75 -31.84 -13.50
C ILE A 96 -21.23 -31.88 -13.32
N ASN A 97 -20.75 -32.50 -12.24
CA ASN A 97 -19.32 -32.74 -11.98
C ASN A 97 -18.42 -31.47 -11.96
N GLU A 98 -18.97 -30.29 -11.71
CA GLU A 98 -18.19 -29.06 -11.55
C GLU A 98 -18.09 -28.66 -10.06
N GLU A 99 -16.86 -28.48 -9.57
CA GLU A 99 -16.62 -27.89 -8.24
C GLU A 99 -16.78 -26.37 -8.32
N ILE A 100 -17.94 -25.88 -7.85
CA ILE A 100 -18.25 -24.45 -7.75
C ILE A 100 -18.41 -24.07 -6.28
N SER A 101 -17.74 -22.98 -5.88
CA SER A 101 -17.79 -22.48 -4.51
C SER A 101 -19.15 -21.90 -4.19
N VAL A 102 -19.63 -22.13 -2.96
CA VAL A 102 -20.85 -21.51 -2.44
C VAL A 102 -20.76 -19.98 -2.39
N ASP A 103 -19.53 -19.44 -2.36
CA ASP A 103 -19.27 -18.00 -2.33
C ASP A 103 -19.82 -17.27 -3.56
N LEU A 104 -19.77 -17.91 -4.74
CA LEU A 104 -20.35 -17.36 -5.96
C LEU A 104 -21.87 -17.15 -5.79
N TRP A 105 -22.55 -18.15 -5.24
CA TRP A 105 -24.00 -18.10 -5.01
C TRP A 105 -24.38 -17.11 -3.94
N ILE A 106 -23.54 -16.94 -2.91
CA ILE A 106 -23.77 -15.93 -1.86
C ILE A 106 -23.68 -14.52 -2.44
N ASP A 107 -22.64 -14.20 -3.22
CA ASP A 107 -22.51 -12.87 -3.83
C ASP A 107 -23.67 -12.61 -4.80
N LEU A 108 -23.98 -13.58 -5.68
CA LEU A 108 -25.11 -13.46 -6.62
C LEU A 108 -26.45 -13.31 -5.88
N TYR A 109 -26.70 -14.08 -4.82
CA TYR A 109 -27.90 -13.93 -4.01
C TYR A 109 -28.05 -12.47 -3.55
N HIS A 110 -26.99 -11.90 -2.97
CA HIS A 110 -27.01 -10.51 -2.52
C HIS A 110 -27.11 -9.50 -3.68
N GLN A 111 -26.54 -9.77 -4.86
CA GLN A 111 -26.72 -8.89 -6.01
C GLN A 111 -28.18 -8.84 -6.48
N PHE A 112 -28.88 -9.98 -6.53
CA PHE A 112 -30.29 -10.04 -6.92
C PHE A 112 -31.24 -9.58 -5.83
N ASP A 113 -30.96 -9.89 -4.56
CA ASP A 113 -31.77 -9.45 -3.41
C ASP A 113 -31.82 -7.92 -3.32
N ARG A 114 -30.72 -7.24 -3.68
CA ARG A 114 -30.67 -5.78 -3.77
C ARG A 114 -31.66 -5.16 -4.76
N LEU A 115 -32.15 -5.88 -5.78
CA LEU A 115 -33.17 -5.35 -6.70
C LEU A 115 -34.43 -4.92 -5.94
N TYR A 116 -34.73 -5.59 -4.82
CA TYR A 116 -35.98 -5.46 -4.11
C TYR A 116 -35.90 -4.60 -2.83
N HIS A 117 -34.74 -4.03 -2.55
CA HIS A 117 -34.49 -3.27 -1.31
C HIS A 117 -33.90 -1.89 -1.63
N GLU A 118 -34.28 -0.89 -0.83
CA GLU A 118 -33.67 0.45 -0.89
C GLU A 118 -32.19 0.39 -0.47
N GLU A 119 -31.43 1.42 -0.86
CA GLU A 119 -30.03 1.51 -0.43
C GLU A 119 -29.94 1.77 1.08
N GLU A 120 -29.10 0.99 1.76
CA GLU A 120 -28.82 1.18 3.19
C GLU A 120 -28.25 2.58 3.47
N GLU A 121 -28.72 3.18 4.57
CA GLU A 121 -28.21 4.43 5.08
C GLU A 121 -26.71 4.35 5.39
N LEU A 122 -25.98 5.42 5.08
CA LEU A 122 -24.56 5.51 5.38
C LEU A 122 -24.35 5.80 6.88
N PRO A 123 -23.28 5.25 7.50
CA PRO A 123 -22.96 5.52 8.89
C PRO A 123 -22.81 7.02 9.19
N ASP A 124 -23.39 7.46 10.30
CA ASP A 124 -23.23 8.82 10.79
C ASP A 124 -21.83 9.05 11.40
N GLU A 125 -21.50 10.31 11.69
CA GLU A 125 -20.20 10.67 12.27
C GLU A 125 -19.98 9.99 13.63
N LYS A 126 -21.04 9.86 14.44
CA LYS A 126 -20.96 9.28 15.78
C LYS A 126 -20.56 7.81 15.70
N GLN A 127 -21.12 7.05 14.75
CA GLN A 127 -20.78 5.67 14.49
C GLN A 127 -19.30 5.53 14.10
N VAL A 128 -18.80 6.38 13.21
CA VAL A 128 -17.39 6.38 12.80
C VAL A 128 -16.47 6.73 13.98
N GLN A 129 -16.84 7.71 14.81
CA GLN A 129 -16.11 8.03 16.03
C GLN A 129 -16.09 6.85 17.02
N GLN A 130 -17.20 6.11 17.17
CA GLN A 130 -17.26 4.91 18.01
C GLN A 130 -16.33 3.82 17.49
N TRP A 131 -16.32 3.56 16.18
CA TRP A 131 -15.39 2.62 15.57
C TRP A 131 -13.93 3.04 15.80
N MET A 132 -13.61 4.33 15.64
CA MET A 132 -12.26 4.84 15.92
C MET A 132 -11.83 4.69 17.38
N LYS A 133 -12.76 4.79 18.35
CA LYS A 133 -12.46 4.67 19.78
C LYS A 133 -11.97 3.27 20.18
N ARG A 134 -12.31 2.23 19.40
CA ARG A 134 -11.83 0.85 19.59
C ARG A 134 -10.31 0.71 19.43
N TRP A 135 -9.67 1.64 18.71
CA TRP A 135 -8.27 1.54 18.32
C TRP A 135 -7.38 2.47 19.15
N PRO A 136 -6.51 1.94 20.03
CA PRO A 136 -5.49 2.73 20.70
C PRO A 136 -4.35 3.08 19.74
N SER A 137 -3.60 4.14 20.06
CA SER A 137 -2.34 4.47 19.40
C SER A 137 -1.14 4.04 20.25
N GLY A 138 0.05 4.07 19.66
CA GLY A 138 1.29 3.83 20.38
C GLY A 138 1.62 4.90 21.44
N LEU A 139 0.84 5.98 21.51
CA LEU A 139 0.97 7.05 22.49
C LEU A 139 0.11 6.83 23.75
N ASN A 140 -0.90 5.95 23.69
CA ASN A 140 -1.75 5.64 24.84
C ASN A 140 -0.92 5.07 26.01
N GLU A 141 -1.25 5.45 27.24
CA GLU A 141 -0.46 5.10 28.42
C GLU A 141 -0.43 3.60 28.69
N ASP A 142 -1.57 2.91 28.59
CA ASP A 142 -1.65 1.46 28.78
C ASP A 142 -0.81 0.68 27.76
N VAL A 143 -0.85 1.10 26.48
CA VAL A 143 -0.02 0.53 25.42
C VAL A 143 1.46 0.73 25.73
N ARG A 144 1.84 1.94 26.18
CA ARG A 144 3.23 2.26 26.55
C ARG A 144 3.70 1.48 27.78
N ALA A 145 2.84 1.24 28.75
CA ALA A 145 3.15 0.45 29.93
C ALA A 145 3.49 -1.01 29.56
N ILE A 146 2.64 -1.65 28.75
CA ILE A 146 2.88 -3.01 28.23
C ILE A 146 4.17 -3.06 27.40
N ARG A 147 4.38 -2.08 26.51
CA ARG A 147 5.60 -2.02 25.68
C ARG A 147 6.86 -1.77 26.50
N ARG A 148 6.80 -1.00 27.59
CA ARG A 148 7.94 -0.81 28.49
C ARG A 148 8.35 -2.14 29.11
N GLN A 149 7.40 -2.90 29.65
CA GLN A 149 7.69 -4.24 30.19
C GLN A 149 8.25 -5.19 29.11
N ASN A 150 7.69 -5.13 27.89
CA ASN A 150 8.18 -5.91 26.77
C ASN A 150 9.62 -5.53 26.36
N LYS A 151 9.93 -4.23 26.30
CA LYS A 151 11.27 -3.71 26.05
C LYS A 151 12.26 -4.19 27.11
N GLU A 152 11.90 -4.13 28.40
CA GLU A 152 12.76 -4.62 29.48
C GLU A 152 13.09 -6.10 29.34
N ARG A 153 12.11 -6.93 28.97
CA ARG A 153 12.33 -8.34 28.67
C ARG A 153 13.28 -8.55 27.49
N ILE A 154 13.09 -7.79 26.41
CA ILE A 154 13.98 -7.84 25.24
C ILE A 154 15.40 -7.40 25.60
N ILE A 155 15.58 -6.36 26.42
CA ILE A 155 16.88 -5.90 26.90
C ILE A 155 17.61 -7.04 27.64
N SER A 156 16.94 -7.74 28.56
CA SER A 156 17.54 -8.88 29.26
C SER A 156 18.00 -9.98 28.29
N LEU A 157 17.22 -10.26 27.25
CA LEU A 157 17.60 -11.23 26.21
C LEU A 157 18.77 -10.74 25.33
N LEU A 158 18.86 -9.43 25.08
CA LEU A 158 19.96 -8.83 24.33
C LEU A 158 21.27 -8.86 25.12
N ILE A 159 21.24 -8.66 26.43
CA ILE A 159 22.41 -8.82 27.30
C ILE A 159 22.97 -10.24 27.15
N GLN A 160 22.13 -11.25 27.34
CA GLN A 160 22.51 -12.66 27.15
C GLN A 160 23.04 -12.92 25.74
N LYS A 161 22.43 -12.33 24.71
CA LYS A 161 22.88 -12.48 23.31
C LYS A 161 24.28 -11.89 23.11
N ILE A 162 24.57 -10.73 23.70
CA ILE A 162 25.86 -10.04 23.56
C ILE A 162 26.96 -10.79 24.32
N GLU A 163 26.69 -11.30 25.52
CA GLU A 163 27.64 -12.09 26.30
C GLU A 163 28.04 -13.39 25.58
N ASN A 164 27.07 -14.07 24.98
CA ASN A 164 27.30 -15.32 24.28
C ASN A 164 27.88 -15.13 22.87
N ARG A 165 28.10 -13.88 22.42
CA ARG A 165 28.57 -13.59 21.07
C ARG A 165 30.10 -13.52 21.02
N HIS A 166 30.72 -14.44 20.29
CA HIS A 166 32.14 -14.35 19.94
C HIS A 166 32.35 -13.41 18.75
N ALA A 167 32.42 -12.10 19.02
CA ALA A 167 32.68 -11.07 18.02
C ALA A 167 33.58 -9.96 18.59
N PRO A 168 34.91 -10.19 18.71
CA PRO A 168 35.83 -9.27 19.39
C PRO A 168 35.96 -7.90 18.69
N SER A 169 35.58 -7.80 17.40
CA SER A 169 35.53 -6.54 16.65
C SER A 169 34.19 -5.79 16.76
N SER A 170 33.23 -6.30 17.52
CA SER A 170 31.92 -5.66 17.72
C SER A 170 32.07 -4.37 18.53
N ARG A 171 31.39 -3.31 18.11
CA ARG A 171 31.26 -2.06 18.89
C ARG A 171 30.39 -2.23 20.14
N TYR A 172 29.55 -3.27 20.19
CA TYR A 172 28.64 -3.55 21.29
C TYR A 172 29.18 -4.77 22.05
N LEU A 173 30.06 -4.50 23.00
CA LEU A 173 30.68 -5.47 23.90
C LEU A 173 30.65 -4.89 25.31
N PHE A 174 30.54 -5.75 26.31
CA PHE A 174 30.61 -5.35 27.70
C PHE A 174 32.08 -5.30 28.15
N PRO A 175 32.51 -4.21 28.83
CA PRO A 175 33.81 -4.18 29.48
C PRO A 175 34.01 -5.38 30.43
N GLU A 176 35.25 -5.85 30.55
CA GLU A 176 35.60 -6.91 31.50
C GLU A 176 35.23 -6.49 32.93
N GLY A 177 34.62 -7.40 33.69
CA GLY A 177 34.16 -7.11 35.06
C GLY A 177 32.85 -6.31 35.17
N SER A 178 32.16 -5.99 34.06
CA SER A 178 30.87 -5.28 34.09
C SER A 178 29.83 -6.03 34.94
N THR A 179 29.15 -5.33 35.85
CA THR A 179 28.02 -5.88 36.60
C THR A 179 26.77 -5.99 35.71
N GLU A 180 25.74 -6.73 36.17
CA GLU A 180 24.47 -6.81 35.45
C GLU A 180 23.79 -5.44 35.25
N GLU A 181 23.95 -4.53 36.21
CA GLU A 181 23.42 -3.17 36.13
C GLU A 181 24.19 -2.34 35.09
N ASP A 182 25.52 -2.45 35.04
CA ASP A 182 26.35 -1.78 34.03
C ASP A 182 25.96 -2.24 32.62
N LYS A 183 25.79 -3.55 32.42
CA LYS A 183 25.37 -4.14 31.14
C LYS A 183 24.00 -3.61 30.72
N ARG A 184 23.05 -3.55 31.65
CA ARG A 184 21.71 -3.01 31.42
C ARG A 184 21.75 -1.54 31.03
N GLN A 185 22.53 -0.72 31.73
CA GLN A 185 22.68 0.71 31.40
C GLN A 185 23.29 0.90 30.02
N LEU A 186 24.33 0.14 29.67
CA LEU A 186 24.93 0.18 28.33
C LEU A 186 23.93 -0.20 27.24
N VAL A 187 23.16 -1.26 27.40
CA VAL A 187 22.13 -1.64 26.42
C VAL A 187 21.04 -0.57 26.31
N CYS A 188 20.62 0.05 27.41
CA CYS A 188 19.70 1.18 27.40
C CYS A 188 20.25 2.40 26.64
N GLN A 189 21.54 2.67 26.75
CA GLN A 189 22.20 3.73 25.97
C GLN A 189 22.25 3.35 24.49
N TRP A 190 22.74 2.15 24.15
CA TRP A 190 22.82 1.64 22.79
C TRP A 190 21.44 1.52 22.12
N TRP A 191 20.36 1.34 22.89
CA TRP A 191 19.00 1.35 22.36
C TRP A 191 18.66 2.62 21.58
N ASN A 192 19.30 3.74 21.90
CA ASN A 192 19.11 5.01 21.19
C ASN A 192 19.95 5.11 19.91
N GLU A 193 20.79 4.12 19.60
CA GLU A 193 21.60 4.07 18.39
C GLU A 193 20.93 3.20 17.31
N ALA A 194 20.64 3.79 16.14
CA ALA A 194 20.09 3.04 15.01
C ALA A 194 20.95 1.81 14.63
N ARG A 195 22.29 1.96 14.68
CA ARG A 195 23.23 0.89 14.34
C ARG A 195 23.14 -0.30 15.31
N PHE A 196 22.76 -0.09 16.57
CA PHE A 196 22.62 -1.17 17.54
C PHE A 196 21.47 -2.09 17.16
N HIS A 197 20.32 -1.51 16.81
CA HIS A 197 19.14 -2.27 16.37
C HIS A 197 19.40 -3.10 15.11
N LEU A 198 20.17 -2.56 14.15
CA LEU A 198 20.55 -3.30 12.95
C LEU A 198 21.54 -4.43 13.28
N ALA A 199 22.51 -4.19 14.16
CA ALA A 199 23.50 -5.19 14.59
C ALA A 199 22.88 -6.32 15.44
N MET A 200 21.81 -6.00 16.16
CA MET A 200 21.09 -6.93 17.04
C MET A 200 19.82 -7.51 16.40
N ALA A 201 19.54 -7.19 15.12
CA ALA A 201 18.36 -7.65 14.41
C ALA A 201 18.18 -9.17 14.52
N ILE A 202 16.91 -9.57 14.65
CA ILE A 202 16.47 -10.95 14.77
C ILE A 202 16.51 -11.59 13.38
N LYS A 203 17.22 -12.71 13.25
CA LYS A 203 17.48 -13.36 11.93
C LYS A 203 17.10 -14.84 11.85
N SER A 204 16.52 -15.42 12.90
CA SER A 204 16.10 -16.82 12.88
C SER A 204 14.71 -17.03 13.50
N PRO A 205 13.98 -18.08 13.11
CA PRO A 205 12.68 -18.43 13.71
C PRO A 205 12.74 -18.65 15.22
N THR A 206 13.80 -19.32 15.70
CA THR A 206 13.99 -19.63 17.11
C THR A 206 14.24 -18.37 17.93
N GLU A 207 15.07 -17.46 17.42
CA GLU A 207 15.30 -16.16 18.03
C GLU A 207 14.04 -15.30 18.03
N LEU A 208 13.28 -15.30 16.92
CA LEU A 208 12.02 -14.59 16.81
C LEU A 208 11.03 -15.05 17.89
N ASN A 209 10.86 -16.36 18.06
CA ASN A 209 9.95 -16.89 19.08
C ASN A 209 10.40 -16.53 20.49
N ARG A 210 11.70 -16.72 20.80
CA ARG A 210 12.28 -16.37 22.10
C ARG A 210 12.08 -14.88 22.41
N MET A 211 12.36 -14.02 21.43
CA MET A 211 12.18 -12.58 21.58
C MET A 211 10.70 -12.17 21.66
N LEU A 212 9.76 -13.01 21.23
CA LEU A 212 8.32 -12.84 21.44
C LEU A 212 7.80 -13.56 22.70
N GLY A 213 8.68 -14.00 23.61
CA GLY A 213 8.24 -14.66 24.84
C GLY A 213 7.64 -16.04 24.59
N ASN A 214 8.08 -16.71 23.52
CA ASN A 214 7.58 -18.00 23.07
C ASN A 214 6.07 -18.00 22.77
N SER A 215 5.54 -16.85 22.32
CA SER A 215 4.11 -16.66 22.07
C SER A 215 3.66 -17.07 20.66
N LEU A 216 4.57 -17.53 19.78
CA LEU A 216 4.17 -17.99 18.45
C LEU A 216 3.57 -19.39 18.53
N SER A 217 2.55 -19.66 17.72
CA SER A 217 1.97 -21.00 17.62
C SER A 217 2.94 -21.98 16.97
N GLU A 218 2.76 -23.27 17.23
CA GLU A 218 3.57 -24.33 16.62
C GLU A 218 3.46 -24.30 15.09
N GLU A 219 2.26 -24.06 14.55
CA GLU A 219 2.03 -23.92 13.11
C GLU A 219 2.82 -22.75 12.53
N THR A 220 2.87 -21.63 13.25
CA THR A 220 3.65 -20.45 12.84
C THR A 220 5.14 -20.76 12.82
N LEU A 221 5.66 -21.48 13.82
CA LEU A 221 7.08 -21.88 13.86
C LEU A 221 7.43 -22.81 12.70
N GLN A 222 6.61 -23.82 12.45
CA GLN A 222 6.78 -24.75 11.32
C GLN A 222 6.77 -24.02 9.98
N LEU A 223 5.86 -23.06 9.81
CA LEU A 223 5.82 -22.18 8.64
C LEU A 223 7.12 -21.41 8.45
N TYR A 224 7.68 -20.84 9.52
CA TYR A 224 8.96 -20.13 9.47
C TYR A 224 10.16 -21.06 9.20
N HIS A 225 10.13 -22.30 9.68
CA HIS A 225 11.12 -23.30 9.30
C HIS A 225 11.04 -23.65 7.81
N LYS A 226 9.83 -23.77 7.24
CA LYS A 226 9.61 -23.94 5.79
C LYS A 226 10.12 -22.71 5.00
N ALA A 227 9.80 -21.50 5.46
CA ALA A 227 10.26 -20.25 4.87
C ALA A 227 11.79 -20.17 4.81
N ARG A 228 12.47 -20.49 5.93
CA ARG A 228 13.92 -20.52 6.00
C ARG A 228 14.54 -21.55 5.06
N LYS A 229 13.94 -22.75 4.93
CA LYS A 229 14.40 -23.78 3.97
C LYS A 229 14.30 -23.31 2.52
N LYS A 230 13.36 -22.42 2.20
CA LYS A 230 13.21 -21.77 0.89
C LYS A 230 14.10 -20.53 0.71
N GLY A 231 14.96 -20.19 1.67
CA GLY A 231 15.82 -19.00 1.60
C GLY A 231 15.11 -17.68 1.92
N MET A 232 13.87 -17.71 2.42
CA MET A 232 13.19 -16.48 2.86
C MET A 232 13.91 -15.88 4.07
N PRO A 233 14.33 -14.61 4.02
CA PRO A 233 15.05 -14.01 5.13
C PRO A 233 14.11 -13.73 6.31
N VAL A 234 14.65 -13.69 7.53
CA VAL A 234 13.98 -13.10 8.69
C VAL A 234 14.81 -11.90 9.11
N PHE A 235 14.20 -10.72 9.23
CA PHE A 235 14.90 -9.53 9.67
C PHE A 235 13.94 -8.55 10.35
N ILE A 236 14.04 -8.46 11.68
CA ILE A 236 13.23 -7.54 12.49
C ILE A 236 14.15 -6.89 13.54
N THR A 237 14.09 -5.58 13.69
CA THR A 237 14.87 -4.85 14.70
C THR A 237 14.31 -5.09 16.10
N PRO A 238 15.14 -5.05 17.17
CA PRO A 238 14.65 -5.13 18.54
C PRO A 238 13.61 -4.05 18.87
N TYR A 239 13.82 -2.82 18.37
CA TYR A 239 12.86 -1.73 18.52
C TYR A 239 11.49 -2.10 17.93
N TYR A 240 11.43 -2.52 16.66
CA TYR A 240 10.13 -2.78 16.04
C TYR A 240 9.45 -4.01 16.64
N LEU A 241 10.23 -5.04 17.01
CA LEU A 241 9.70 -6.21 17.71
C LEU A 241 9.13 -5.85 19.09
N SER A 242 9.71 -4.85 19.78
CA SER A 242 9.21 -4.37 21.07
C SER A 242 7.79 -3.78 21.01
N LEU A 243 7.32 -3.44 19.81
CA LEU A 243 5.97 -2.90 19.59
C LEU A 243 4.88 -3.97 19.66
N LEU A 244 5.23 -5.24 19.50
CA LEU A 244 4.32 -6.36 19.63
C LEU A 244 3.97 -6.64 21.10
N ASN A 245 2.78 -7.18 21.30
CA ASN A 245 2.23 -7.58 22.57
C ASN A 245 2.36 -9.11 22.73
N PRO A 246 3.39 -9.62 23.43
CA PRO A 246 3.55 -11.05 23.63
C PRO A 246 2.56 -11.64 24.65
N THR A 247 1.85 -10.81 25.41
CA THR A 247 0.96 -11.27 26.49
C THR A 247 -0.43 -11.69 26.00
N GLY A 248 -0.81 -11.27 24.79
CA GLY A 248 -2.16 -11.45 24.25
C GLY A 248 -3.26 -10.61 24.94
N LYS A 249 -2.92 -9.72 25.89
CA LYS A 249 -3.88 -8.89 26.64
C LYS A 249 -3.56 -7.40 26.51
N GLY A 250 -4.58 -6.54 26.52
CA GLY A 250 -4.44 -5.08 26.57
C GLY A 250 -4.72 -4.36 25.25
N TYR A 251 -3.95 -4.67 24.19
CA TYR A 251 -4.23 -4.13 22.85
C TYR A 251 -4.01 -5.20 21.77
N ASP A 252 -4.76 -5.05 20.68
CA ASP A 252 -4.67 -5.88 19.49
C ASP A 252 -3.57 -5.34 18.55
N ASP A 253 -2.50 -6.11 18.38
CA ASP A 253 -1.35 -5.81 17.54
C ASP A 253 -1.38 -6.52 16.18
N THR A 254 -2.52 -7.11 15.79
CA THR A 254 -2.67 -7.91 14.56
C THR A 254 -2.25 -7.13 13.31
N ALA A 255 -2.50 -5.81 13.26
CA ALA A 255 -2.04 -4.98 12.15
C ALA A 255 -0.49 -4.95 12.04
N ILE A 256 0.23 -4.84 13.17
CA ILE A 256 1.70 -4.93 13.19
C ILE A 256 2.14 -6.35 12.78
N ARG A 257 1.51 -7.39 13.34
CA ARG A 257 1.83 -8.80 13.06
C ARG A 257 1.66 -9.15 11.58
N SER A 258 0.56 -8.73 10.96
CA SER A 258 0.29 -8.95 9.53
C SER A 258 1.36 -8.37 8.60
N TYR A 259 2.18 -7.44 9.11
CA TYR A 259 3.27 -6.82 8.39
C TYR A 259 4.61 -7.52 8.52
N ILE A 260 4.82 -8.35 9.55
CA ILE A 260 6.13 -8.98 9.80
C ILE A 260 6.05 -10.50 9.93
N LEU A 261 4.84 -11.06 10.06
CA LEU A 261 4.58 -12.48 10.09
C LEU A 261 4.17 -12.99 8.71
N TYR A 262 4.80 -14.08 8.27
CA TYR A 262 4.48 -14.72 7.00
C TYR A 262 3.20 -15.53 7.08
N SER A 263 2.49 -15.60 5.95
CA SER A 263 1.35 -16.49 5.75
C SER A 263 1.74 -17.75 4.96
N PRO A 264 0.97 -18.84 5.07
CA PRO A 264 1.17 -20.06 4.27
C PRO A 264 1.32 -19.79 2.77
N GLN A 265 0.41 -18.99 2.19
CA GLN A 265 0.39 -18.70 0.74
C GLN A 265 1.68 -18.00 0.29
N LEU A 266 2.10 -16.94 1.00
CA LEU A 266 3.38 -16.29 0.76
C LEU A 266 4.57 -17.25 0.77
N VAL A 267 4.65 -18.13 1.77
CA VAL A 267 5.76 -19.10 1.86
C VAL A 267 5.67 -20.14 0.74
N GLU A 268 4.47 -20.55 0.34
CA GLU A 268 4.24 -21.53 -0.71
C GLU A 268 4.59 -21.02 -2.09
N THR A 269 4.25 -19.77 -2.40
CA THR A 269 4.57 -19.15 -3.68
C THR A 269 5.99 -18.59 -3.76
N TYR A 270 6.68 -18.38 -2.62
CA TYR A 270 8.08 -17.98 -2.62
C TYR A 270 8.96 -18.95 -3.43
N GLY A 271 9.71 -18.41 -4.38
CA GLY A 271 10.38 -19.12 -5.48
C GLY A 271 9.77 -18.80 -6.85
N ASN A 272 8.49 -18.42 -6.89
CA ASN A 272 7.70 -18.16 -8.11
C ASN A 272 6.98 -16.80 -8.07
N ILE A 273 7.40 -15.87 -7.20
CA ILE A 273 6.78 -14.54 -7.14
C ILE A 273 7.32 -13.69 -8.29
N HIS A 274 6.42 -13.08 -9.05
CA HIS A 274 6.74 -12.21 -10.18
C HIS A 274 6.43 -10.74 -9.87
N ALA A 275 7.06 -9.83 -10.63
CA ALA A 275 6.80 -8.40 -10.49
C ALA A 275 5.40 -8.06 -11.02
N TRP A 276 4.59 -7.38 -10.20
CA TRP A 276 3.27 -6.88 -10.60
C TRP A 276 3.40 -5.71 -11.57
N GLU A 277 4.32 -4.80 -11.28
CA GLU A 277 4.61 -3.65 -12.12
C GLU A 277 5.42 -4.10 -13.35
N LYS A 278 4.74 -4.35 -14.47
CA LYS A 278 5.38 -4.72 -15.73
C LYS A 278 6.41 -3.70 -16.22
N GLU A 279 6.28 -2.43 -15.80
CA GLU A 279 7.23 -1.35 -16.08
C GLU A 279 8.59 -1.50 -15.37
N ASP A 280 8.67 -2.37 -14.35
CA ASP A 280 9.90 -2.67 -13.62
C ASP A 280 10.73 -3.77 -14.32
N ALA A 281 10.17 -4.45 -15.33
CA ALA A 281 10.92 -5.28 -16.26
C ALA A 281 11.62 -4.37 -17.29
N VAL A 282 12.91 -4.15 -17.10
CA VAL A 282 13.73 -3.24 -17.91
C VAL A 282 14.79 -4.04 -18.66
N GLU A 283 14.87 -3.81 -19.98
CA GLU A 283 15.90 -4.38 -20.85
C GLU A 283 16.65 -3.23 -21.55
N ASP A 284 17.98 -3.34 -21.61
CA ASP A 284 18.82 -2.30 -22.21
C ASP A 284 18.45 -2.08 -23.69
N GLY A 285 18.29 -0.82 -24.08
CA GLY A 285 17.92 -0.42 -25.43
C GLY A 285 16.45 -0.65 -25.81
N LYS A 286 15.61 -1.19 -24.92
CA LYS A 286 14.17 -1.39 -25.16
C LYS A 286 13.31 -0.53 -24.22
N PRO A 287 12.15 -0.03 -24.70
CA PRO A 287 11.22 0.66 -23.83
C PRO A 287 10.62 -0.32 -22.82
N ASN A 288 10.38 0.14 -21.59
CA ASN A 288 9.61 -0.63 -20.61
C ASN A 288 8.11 -0.66 -20.98
N ALA A 289 7.29 -1.36 -20.18
CA ALA A 289 5.85 -1.47 -20.44
C ALA A 289 5.09 -0.11 -20.48
N ALA A 290 5.68 0.98 -19.99
CA ALA A 290 5.13 2.33 -20.10
C ALA A 290 5.75 3.14 -21.26
N GLY A 291 6.52 2.51 -22.16
CA GLY A 291 7.12 3.13 -23.34
C GLY A 291 8.44 3.86 -23.09
N TRP A 292 8.97 3.86 -21.86
CA TRP A 292 10.17 4.64 -21.52
C TRP A 292 11.46 3.85 -21.76
N LEU A 293 12.39 4.47 -22.48
CA LEU A 293 13.79 4.07 -22.51
C LEU A 293 14.47 4.54 -21.22
N LEU A 294 15.06 3.59 -20.50
CA LEU A 294 15.71 3.84 -19.22
C LEU A 294 17.23 3.67 -19.38
N PRO A 295 18.04 4.42 -18.61
CA PRO A 295 19.50 4.25 -18.66
C PRO A 295 19.90 2.89 -18.09
N ASP A 296 21.01 2.32 -18.56
CA ASP A 296 21.49 0.99 -18.20
C ASP A 296 21.39 0.72 -16.67
N GLY A 297 20.67 -0.34 -16.31
CA GLY A 297 20.54 -0.85 -14.95
C GLY A 297 19.16 -0.67 -14.30
N HIS A 298 19.05 -1.11 -13.04
CA HIS A 298 17.79 -1.14 -12.27
C HIS A 298 17.62 0.07 -11.33
N ASN A 299 18.33 1.17 -11.59
CA ASN A 299 18.34 2.32 -10.67
C ASN A 299 17.23 3.31 -10.98
N ILE A 300 16.74 3.38 -12.22
CA ILE A 300 15.65 4.28 -12.60
C ILE A 300 14.41 3.46 -12.91
N HIS A 301 13.30 3.81 -12.29
CA HIS A 301 11.98 3.30 -12.66
C HIS A 301 11.10 4.46 -13.06
N ARG A 302 10.48 4.37 -14.23
CA ARG A 302 9.60 5.42 -14.75
C ARG A 302 8.33 4.81 -15.31
N ARG A 303 7.22 5.40 -14.89
CA ARG A 303 5.87 5.06 -15.37
C ARG A 303 5.15 6.28 -15.92
N TYR A 304 5.24 7.39 -15.19
CA TYR A 304 4.59 8.65 -15.57
C TYR A 304 5.60 9.60 -16.20
N PRO A 305 5.14 10.56 -17.02
CA PRO A 305 6.02 11.55 -17.61
C PRO A 305 6.78 12.41 -16.62
N ASP A 306 6.10 12.90 -15.58
CA ASP A 306 6.63 13.94 -14.70
C ASP A 306 7.60 13.42 -13.63
N VAL A 307 7.65 12.10 -13.42
CA VAL A 307 8.30 11.51 -12.26
C VAL A 307 9.04 10.23 -12.56
N ALA A 308 10.25 10.14 -12.02
CA ALA A 308 11.04 8.92 -12.00
C ALA A 308 11.52 8.60 -10.59
N ILE A 309 11.64 7.31 -10.32
CA ILE A 309 12.16 6.77 -9.07
C ILE A 309 13.65 6.52 -9.26
N LEU A 310 14.46 6.95 -8.29
CA LEU A 310 15.87 6.61 -8.17
C LEU A 310 16.04 5.60 -7.03
N ILE A 311 16.56 4.42 -7.34
CA ILE A 311 17.05 3.43 -6.38
C ILE A 311 18.57 3.49 -6.37
N PRO A 312 19.21 3.95 -5.27
CA PRO A 312 20.67 3.96 -5.20
C PRO A 312 21.24 2.54 -5.08
N ASP A 313 22.37 2.24 -5.73
CA ASP A 313 23.09 0.96 -5.58
C ASP A 313 23.81 0.79 -4.23
N SER A 314 23.57 1.72 -3.31
CA SER A 314 24.09 1.68 -1.95
C SER A 314 23.26 0.77 -1.03
N MET A 315 23.57 0.81 0.26
CA MET A 315 22.76 0.28 1.37
C MET A 315 21.28 0.69 1.35
N GLY A 316 20.89 1.72 0.58
CA GLY A 316 19.48 2.08 0.36
C GLY A 316 18.63 0.99 -0.29
N ARG A 317 19.24 -0.07 -0.83
CA ARG A 317 18.55 -1.31 -1.25
C ARG A 317 18.06 -2.15 -0.07
N ALA A 318 18.67 -2.03 1.11
CA ALA A 318 18.20 -2.73 2.29
C ALA A 318 16.98 -2.04 2.92
N CYS A 319 16.17 -2.82 3.65
CA CYS A 319 15.08 -2.31 4.47
C CYS A 319 15.47 -2.34 5.97
N GLY A 320 14.82 -1.51 6.80
CA GLY A 320 14.91 -1.61 8.27
C GLY A 320 14.16 -2.83 8.86
N GLY A 321 13.40 -3.54 8.03
CA GLY A 321 12.59 -4.72 8.35
C GLY A 321 11.97 -5.28 7.08
N LEU A 322 11.70 -6.59 7.01
CA LEU A 322 10.99 -7.18 5.86
C LEU A 322 9.47 -7.13 6.10
N CYS A 323 8.76 -6.49 5.17
CA CYS A 323 7.30 -6.51 5.14
C CYS A 323 6.81 -7.84 4.55
N ALA A 324 5.84 -8.51 5.19
CA ALA A 324 5.21 -9.70 4.64
C ALA A 324 4.50 -9.40 3.30
N SER A 325 3.87 -8.23 3.18
CA SER A 325 3.23 -7.74 1.95
C SER A 325 4.16 -6.88 1.07
N CYS A 326 5.48 -7.14 1.08
CA CYS A 326 6.44 -6.35 0.32
C CYS A 326 6.15 -6.46 -1.19
N GLN A 327 5.93 -5.31 -1.85
CA GLN A 327 5.74 -5.27 -3.31
C GLN A 327 6.98 -5.68 -4.11
N ARG A 328 8.15 -5.77 -3.46
CA ARG A 328 9.44 -6.20 -4.04
C ARG A 328 9.91 -7.54 -3.48
N MET A 329 8.98 -8.39 -3.01
CA MET A 329 9.35 -9.72 -2.51
C MET A 329 10.10 -10.55 -3.55
N TYR A 330 9.80 -10.37 -4.84
CA TYR A 330 10.51 -11.02 -5.96
C TYR A 330 12.00 -10.64 -6.01
N ASP A 331 12.40 -9.43 -5.59
CA ASP A 331 13.81 -9.05 -5.56
C ASP A 331 14.58 -9.68 -4.38
N PHE A 332 13.88 -10.05 -3.30
CA PHE A 332 14.47 -10.86 -2.23
C PHE A 332 14.64 -12.32 -2.67
N GLN A 333 13.69 -12.85 -3.46
CA GLN A 333 13.79 -14.17 -4.08
C GLN A 333 14.97 -14.25 -5.07
N SER A 334 15.21 -13.19 -5.84
CA SER A 334 16.33 -13.09 -6.79
C SER A 334 17.62 -12.56 -6.15
N GLU A 335 17.68 -12.46 -4.81
CA GLU A 335 18.81 -11.96 -4.00
C GLU A 335 19.32 -10.53 -4.34
N ARG A 336 18.58 -9.79 -5.18
CA ARG A 336 18.89 -8.40 -5.56
C ARG A 336 18.71 -7.45 -4.38
N LEU A 337 17.75 -7.74 -3.51
CA LEU A 337 17.63 -7.17 -2.18
C LEU A 337 17.95 -8.27 -1.17
N ASN A 338 18.77 -7.96 -0.17
CA ASN A 338 19.06 -8.88 0.92
C ASN A 338 19.43 -8.10 2.19
N PHE A 339 19.57 -8.82 3.29
CA PHE A 339 20.01 -8.26 4.58
C PHE A 339 21.50 -8.54 4.85
N ASN A 340 22.25 -8.92 3.82
CA ASN A 340 23.71 -9.03 3.85
C ASN A 340 24.33 -7.75 3.28
N PHE A 341 24.57 -6.81 4.19
CA PHE A 341 25.06 -5.47 3.86
C PHE A 341 26.42 -5.45 3.15
N GLU A 342 27.24 -6.48 3.31
CA GLU A 342 28.55 -6.58 2.66
C GLU A 342 28.43 -6.95 1.17
N GLU A 343 27.43 -7.76 0.80
CA GLU A 343 27.16 -8.18 -0.59
C GLU A 343 26.46 -7.10 -1.42
N LEU A 344 25.87 -6.09 -0.78
CA LEU A 344 25.23 -4.95 -1.44
C LEU A 344 26.21 -3.84 -1.86
N LYS A 345 27.52 -4.06 -1.76
CA LYS A 345 28.51 -3.08 -2.24
C LYS A 345 28.48 -3.01 -3.78
N PRO A 346 28.45 -1.80 -4.37
CA PRO A 346 28.41 -1.67 -5.83
C PRO A 346 29.71 -2.16 -6.47
N LYS A 347 29.60 -2.84 -7.61
CA LYS A 347 30.74 -3.35 -8.40
C LYS A 347 31.47 -2.26 -9.21
N GLU A 348 30.78 -1.16 -9.53
CA GLU A 348 31.32 0.06 -10.15
C GLU A 348 31.39 1.18 -9.10
N SER A 349 32.24 2.20 -9.32
CA SER A 349 32.20 3.38 -8.45
C SER A 349 30.85 4.09 -8.57
N TRP A 350 30.11 4.10 -7.45
CA TRP A 350 28.76 4.68 -7.35
C TRP A 350 28.69 6.12 -7.91
N ASP A 351 29.75 6.92 -7.74
CA ASP A 351 29.79 8.30 -8.21
C ASP A 351 29.75 8.41 -9.74
N LYS A 352 30.38 7.49 -10.48
CA LYS A 352 30.33 7.48 -11.95
C LYS A 352 28.92 7.14 -12.44
N ARG A 353 28.30 6.14 -11.82
CA ARG A 353 26.92 5.74 -12.13
C ARG A 353 25.93 6.85 -11.79
N LEU A 354 26.02 7.41 -10.59
CA LEU A 354 25.16 8.51 -10.15
C LEU A 354 25.21 9.70 -11.11
N ARG A 355 26.37 10.04 -11.68
CA ARG A 355 26.46 11.09 -12.71
C ARG A 355 25.62 10.76 -13.95
N LYS A 356 25.75 9.55 -14.52
CA LYS A 356 24.93 9.10 -15.66
C LYS A 356 23.43 9.14 -15.34
N LEU A 357 23.05 8.68 -14.14
CA LEU A 357 21.65 8.72 -13.70
C LEU A 357 21.14 10.16 -13.60
N MET A 358 21.95 11.10 -13.12
CA MET A 358 21.57 12.51 -13.09
C MET A 358 21.50 13.14 -14.49
N GLU A 359 22.37 12.74 -15.42
CA GLU A 359 22.32 13.19 -16.83
C GLU A 359 20.98 12.79 -17.49
N TYR A 360 20.40 11.64 -17.14
CA TYR A 360 19.06 11.26 -17.59
C TYR A 360 17.99 12.26 -17.12
N PHE A 361 17.97 12.64 -15.84
CA PHE A 361 17.04 13.66 -15.33
C PHE A 361 17.29 15.06 -15.90
N GLU A 362 18.55 15.40 -16.12
CA GLU A 362 19.00 16.69 -16.64
C GLU A 362 18.49 16.92 -18.07
N ASN A 363 18.60 15.90 -18.91
CA ASN A 363 18.28 15.96 -20.32
C ASN A 363 16.83 15.57 -20.64
N ASP A 364 16.07 15.07 -19.66
CA ASP A 364 14.67 14.74 -19.88
C ASP A 364 13.77 15.98 -19.94
N THR A 365 12.85 16.01 -20.89
CA THR A 365 11.96 17.14 -21.17
C THR A 365 10.83 17.30 -20.16
N GLN A 366 10.40 16.23 -19.47
CA GLN A 366 9.18 16.20 -18.64
C GLN A 366 9.44 15.95 -17.15
N LEU A 367 10.55 15.30 -16.78
CA LEU A 367 10.86 14.97 -15.40
C LEU A 367 11.06 16.22 -14.53
N ARG A 368 10.20 16.33 -13.52
CA ARG A 368 10.17 17.42 -12.53
C ARG A 368 10.00 16.94 -11.08
N ASP A 369 9.87 15.64 -10.87
CA ASP A 369 9.78 14.98 -9.57
C ASP A 369 10.76 13.81 -9.53
N ILE A 370 11.59 13.76 -8.49
CA ILE A 370 12.46 12.62 -8.18
C ILE A 370 12.05 11.98 -6.86
N LEU A 371 11.79 10.68 -6.87
CA LEU A 371 11.62 9.87 -5.67
C LEU A 371 12.85 8.99 -5.44
N ILE A 372 13.63 9.33 -4.43
CA ILE A 372 14.75 8.51 -3.96
C ILE A 372 14.19 7.46 -2.99
N THR A 373 14.38 6.18 -3.32
CA THR A 373 13.89 5.03 -2.54
C THR A 373 14.80 3.82 -2.75
N GLY A 374 14.30 2.59 -2.55
CA GLY A 374 15.00 1.33 -2.77
C GLY A 374 14.30 0.24 -1.97
N GLY A 375 15.01 -0.30 -0.98
CA GLY A 375 14.34 -0.83 0.20
C GLY A 375 13.87 0.32 1.10
N ASP A 376 14.77 1.25 1.43
CA ASP A 376 14.47 2.44 2.23
C ASP A 376 15.54 3.53 2.05
N ALA A 377 15.15 4.75 1.66
CA ALA A 377 16.09 5.84 1.38
C ALA A 377 16.95 6.24 2.59
N LEU A 378 16.41 6.13 3.81
CA LEU A 378 17.15 6.51 5.02
C LEU A 378 18.02 5.36 5.55
N MET A 379 18.01 4.17 4.95
CA MET A 379 19.03 3.15 5.22
C MET A 379 20.41 3.54 4.67
N SER A 380 20.46 4.45 3.69
CA SER A 380 21.72 5.07 3.27
C SER A 380 22.39 5.81 4.43
N GLN A 381 23.71 5.61 4.57
CA GLN A 381 24.51 6.36 5.54
C GLN A 381 24.45 7.86 5.25
N ASN A 382 24.62 8.69 6.28
CA ASN A 382 24.55 10.16 6.16
C ASN A 382 25.46 10.71 5.04
N LYS A 383 26.73 10.26 4.98
CA LYS A 383 27.65 10.61 3.90
C LYS A 383 27.12 10.26 2.51
N THR A 384 26.57 9.06 2.32
CA THR A 384 26.02 8.62 1.03
C THR A 384 24.78 9.41 0.64
N LEU A 385 23.86 9.62 1.58
CA LEU A 385 22.64 10.41 1.33
C LEU A 385 22.99 11.86 0.97
N ARG A 386 23.96 12.47 1.68
CA ARG A 386 24.50 13.79 1.36
C ARG A 386 25.01 13.85 -0.08
N ASN A 387 25.81 12.87 -0.51
CA ASN A 387 26.32 12.82 -1.88
C ASN A 387 25.20 12.71 -2.93
N ILE A 388 24.16 11.90 -2.67
CA ILE A 388 23.01 11.76 -3.58
C ILE A 388 22.24 13.08 -3.68
N LEU A 389 21.92 13.71 -2.55
CA LEU A 389 21.20 14.97 -2.52
C LEU A 389 22.00 16.10 -3.18
N GLU A 390 23.31 16.18 -2.96
CA GLU A 390 24.17 17.14 -3.64
C GLU A 390 24.21 16.91 -5.16
N ALA A 391 24.18 15.66 -5.63
CA ALA A 391 24.10 15.34 -7.06
C ALA A 391 22.76 15.79 -7.66
N VAL A 392 21.64 15.59 -6.96
CA VAL A 392 20.31 16.06 -7.36
C VAL A 392 20.27 17.59 -7.44
N TYR A 393 20.84 18.27 -6.45
CA TYR A 393 20.94 19.73 -6.44
C TYR A 393 21.73 20.25 -7.65
N LYS A 394 22.92 19.69 -7.89
CA LYS A 394 23.76 20.09 -9.05
C LYS A 394 23.07 19.80 -10.38
N MET A 395 22.35 18.69 -10.50
CA MET A 395 21.54 18.38 -11.69
C MET A 395 20.46 19.44 -11.92
N ALA A 396 19.71 19.81 -10.88
CA ALA A 396 18.68 20.84 -10.97
C ALA A 396 19.25 22.20 -11.40
N VAL A 397 20.42 22.59 -10.87
CA VAL A 397 21.16 23.81 -11.29
C VAL A 397 21.45 23.76 -12.79
N ARG A 398 22.05 22.67 -13.28
CA ARG A 398 22.43 22.57 -14.69
C ARG A 398 21.22 22.56 -15.62
N LYS A 399 20.17 21.82 -15.25
CA LYS A 399 18.91 21.77 -16.02
C LYS A 399 18.28 23.15 -16.16
N ARG A 400 18.21 23.91 -15.07
CA ARG A 400 17.69 25.29 -15.07
C ARG A 400 18.57 26.25 -15.86
N ASN A 401 19.89 26.17 -15.71
CA ASN A 401 20.82 27.00 -16.50
C ASN A 401 20.69 26.72 -18.00
N ALA A 402 20.52 25.46 -18.39
CA ALA A 402 20.30 25.10 -19.79
C ALA A 402 18.98 25.71 -20.32
N ASN A 403 17.92 25.78 -19.50
CA ASN A 403 16.65 26.42 -19.88
C ASN A 403 16.76 27.94 -20.12
N LEU A 404 17.76 28.62 -19.55
CA LEU A 404 18.00 30.04 -19.84
C LEU A 404 18.38 30.27 -21.30
N HIS A 405 18.92 29.25 -21.97
CA HIS A 405 19.37 29.30 -23.36
C HIS A 405 18.37 28.66 -24.34
N ARG A 406 17.23 28.14 -23.85
CA ARG A 406 16.17 27.57 -24.67
C ARG A 406 15.07 28.59 -24.92
N ALA A 407 14.53 28.60 -26.14
CA ALA A 407 13.39 29.43 -26.51
C ALA A 407 12.11 28.98 -25.76
N GLU A 408 11.12 29.86 -25.76
CA GLU A 408 9.80 29.56 -25.18
C GLU A 408 9.14 28.39 -25.93
N GLY A 409 8.57 27.43 -25.20
CA GLY A 409 8.04 26.19 -25.79
C GLY A 409 9.09 25.10 -26.07
N GLU A 410 10.39 25.39 -25.91
CA GLU A 410 11.47 24.41 -25.99
C GLU A 410 12.09 24.08 -24.62
N LYS A 411 11.72 24.83 -23.58
CA LYS A 411 12.22 24.63 -22.21
C LYS A 411 11.80 23.26 -21.66
N TYR A 412 12.71 22.64 -20.92
CA TYR A 412 12.45 21.37 -20.25
C TYR A 412 11.80 21.63 -18.89
N ALA A 413 11.07 20.65 -18.37
CA ALA A 413 10.50 20.74 -17.04
C ALA A 413 11.60 20.83 -15.96
N GLU A 414 11.62 21.91 -15.18
CA GLU A 414 12.55 22.07 -14.08
C GLU A 414 12.15 21.23 -12.88
N LEU A 415 13.13 20.79 -12.08
CA LEU A 415 12.86 20.00 -10.88
C LEU A 415 12.04 20.82 -9.86
N GLN A 416 10.82 20.37 -9.57
CA GLN A 416 9.91 21.02 -8.62
C GLN A 416 9.80 20.28 -7.29
N ARG A 417 10.06 18.96 -7.30
CA ARG A 417 9.82 18.09 -6.15
C ARG A 417 10.92 17.07 -5.93
N VAL A 418 11.33 16.92 -4.68
CA VAL A 418 12.24 15.86 -4.21
C VAL A 418 11.59 15.09 -3.09
N ARG A 419 11.59 13.76 -3.21
CA ARG A 419 10.95 12.85 -2.26
C ARG A 419 11.92 11.79 -1.77
N LEU A 420 11.87 11.50 -0.48
CA LEU A 420 12.54 10.37 0.15
C LEU A 420 11.48 9.35 0.58
N GLY A 421 11.49 8.15 0.00
CA GLY A 421 10.67 7.03 0.44
C GLY A 421 11.34 6.29 1.59
N SER A 422 10.76 6.34 2.79
CA SER A 422 11.35 5.71 3.98
C SER A 422 10.34 5.30 5.04
N ARG A 423 10.41 4.03 5.44
CA ARG A 423 9.70 3.49 6.61
C ARG A 423 10.55 3.60 7.88
N LEU A 424 11.80 4.05 7.85
CA LEU A 424 12.60 4.20 9.08
C LEU A 424 12.00 5.09 10.17
N PRO A 425 11.22 6.16 9.91
CA PRO A 425 10.47 6.84 10.97
C PRO A 425 9.55 5.91 11.77
N VAL A 426 9.16 4.77 11.18
CA VAL A 426 8.35 3.70 11.78
C VAL A 426 9.24 2.56 12.30
N TYR A 427 10.12 2.00 11.46
CA TYR A 427 10.91 0.80 11.79
C TYR A 427 12.09 1.07 12.72
N LEU A 428 12.65 2.27 12.68
CA LEU A 428 13.86 2.64 13.40
C LEU A 428 13.95 4.17 13.56
N PRO A 429 13.08 4.81 14.37
CA PRO A 429 13.04 6.27 14.50
C PRO A 429 14.36 6.87 15.02
N MET A 430 15.18 6.07 15.73
CA MET A 430 16.55 6.41 16.14
C MET A 430 17.47 6.77 14.96
N ARG A 431 17.10 6.46 13.71
CA ARG A 431 17.83 6.90 12.51
C ARG A 431 17.85 8.42 12.37
N ILE A 432 16.84 9.11 12.89
CA ILE A 432 16.66 10.56 12.78
C ILE A 432 17.54 11.26 13.83
N ASN A 433 18.82 11.38 13.49
CA ASN A 433 19.83 12.07 14.29
C ASN A 433 20.13 13.47 13.74
N ASP A 434 20.92 14.25 14.50
CA ASP A 434 21.15 15.66 14.18
C ASP A 434 21.92 15.84 12.86
N GLU A 435 22.93 15.01 12.58
CA GLU A 435 23.66 15.04 11.30
C GLU A 435 22.73 14.79 10.09
N LEU A 436 21.76 13.88 10.19
CA LEU A 436 20.77 13.68 9.13
C LEU A 436 19.91 14.93 8.94
N LEU A 437 19.46 15.54 10.03
CA LEU A 437 18.63 16.75 9.97
C LEU A 437 19.39 17.91 9.34
N ASP A 438 20.69 18.04 9.60
CA ASP A 438 21.55 19.05 8.99
C ASP A 438 21.64 18.85 7.47
N ILE A 439 21.85 17.61 7.02
CA ILE A 439 21.85 17.26 5.59
C ILE A 439 20.52 17.65 4.93
N LEU A 440 19.40 17.34 5.58
CA LEU A 440 18.06 17.65 5.07
C LEU A 440 17.80 19.16 5.00
N ARG A 441 18.25 19.92 6.01
CA ARG A 441 18.12 21.39 6.05
C ARG A 441 18.95 22.05 4.96
N GLU A 442 20.23 21.69 4.87
CA GLU A 442 21.16 22.24 3.89
C GLU A 442 20.69 21.97 2.45
N PHE A 443 20.28 20.73 2.16
CA PHE A 443 19.75 20.41 0.83
C PHE A 443 18.48 21.21 0.53
N LYS A 444 17.54 21.29 1.47
CA LYS A 444 16.29 22.06 1.28
C LYS A 444 16.61 23.52 0.96
N GLU A 445 17.52 24.15 1.69
CA GLU A 445 17.93 25.54 1.48
C GLU A 445 18.52 25.75 0.08
N LYS A 446 19.56 24.97 -0.27
CA LYS A 446 20.21 25.01 -1.59
C LYS A 446 19.23 24.76 -2.74
N ALA A 447 18.44 23.68 -2.64
CA ALA A 447 17.49 23.30 -3.68
C ALA A 447 16.34 24.31 -3.82
N SER A 448 15.90 24.95 -2.73
CA SER A 448 14.90 26.01 -2.78
C SER A 448 15.40 27.23 -3.56
N ALA A 449 16.68 27.60 -3.40
CA ALA A 449 17.29 28.71 -4.12
C ALA A 449 17.29 28.49 -5.65
N VAL A 450 17.33 27.23 -6.09
CA VAL A 450 17.28 26.85 -7.51
C VAL A 450 15.88 26.51 -8.01
N GLY A 451 14.83 26.74 -7.20
CA GLY A 451 13.43 26.70 -7.63
C GLY A 451 12.65 25.47 -7.19
N VAL A 452 13.27 24.50 -6.51
CA VAL A 452 12.55 23.33 -5.97
C VAL A 452 11.60 23.79 -4.86
N ARG A 453 10.31 23.46 -4.96
CA ARG A 453 9.27 23.96 -4.03
C ARG A 453 8.81 22.92 -3.02
N GLN A 454 8.94 21.64 -3.33
CA GLN A 454 8.33 20.56 -2.56
C GLN A 454 9.38 19.54 -2.11
N PHE A 455 9.52 19.41 -0.79
CA PHE A 455 10.43 18.46 -0.13
C PHE A 455 9.61 17.51 0.74
N LEU A 456 9.52 16.23 0.36
CA LEU A 456 8.66 15.27 1.05
C LEU A 456 9.43 14.07 1.57
N ILE A 457 9.09 13.61 2.77
CA ILE A 457 9.41 12.26 3.24
C ILE A 457 8.12 11.44 3.20
N GLN A 458 8.11 10.42 2.33
CA GLN A 458 7.00 9.50 2.17
C GLN A 458 7.23 8.31 3.10
N THR A 459 6.45 8.27 4.17
CA THR A 459 6.51 7.23 5.20
C THR A 459 5.39 6.19 5.03
N HIS A 460 5.41 5.16 5.87
CA HIS A 460 4.64 3.95 5.68
C HIS A 460 4.10 3.38 7.01
N PHE A 461 3.44 4.21 7.82
CA PHE A 461 2.64 3.81 8.97
C PHE A 461 1.38 3.07 8.52
N GLN A 462 1.12 1.96 9.18
CA GLN A 462 0.10 0.96 8.90
C GLN A 462 -0.95 0.87 9.99
N THR A 463 -0.62 1.28 11.21
CA THR A 463 -1.54 1.25 12.34
C THR A 463 -1.26 2.40 13.31
N PRO A 464 -2.28 2.93 14.02
CA PRO A 464 -2.06 3.92 15.07
C PRO A 464 -1.05 3.46 16.13
N LEU A 465 -0.92 2.15 16.33
CA LEU A 465 0.02 1.55 17.28
C LEU A 465 1.49 1.77 16.92
N GLU A 466 1.83 2.01 15.65
CA GLU A 466 3.20 2.32 15.25
C GLU A 466 3.61 3.76 15.58
N VAL A 467 2.66 4.62 15.95
CA VAL A 467 2.92 6.00 16.38
C VAL A 467 3.38 5.98 17.84
N THR A 468 4.67 5.74 18.04
CA THR A 468 5.35 5.71 19.35
C THR A 468 5.86 7.08 19.79
N PRO A 469 6.27 7.26 21.05
CA PRO A 469 6.98 8.47 21.47
C PRO A 469 8.23 8.76 20.63
N GLU A 470 9.00 7.72 20.26
CA GLU A 470 10.20 7.84 19.44
C GLU A 470 9.86 8.25 18.00
N ALA A 471 8.83 7.66 17.40
CA ALA A 471 8.33 8.04 16.07
C ALA A 471 7.77 9.47 16.05
N ARG A 472 7.06 9.88 17.10
CA ARG A 472 6.56 11.25 17.28
C ARG A 472 7.71 12.26 17.30
N GLU A 473 8.80 11.95 18.01
CA GLU A 473 9.97 12.83 18.06
C GLU A 473 10.70 12.88 16.71
N ALA A 474 10.86 11.75 16.02
CA ALA A 474 11.39 11.69 14.66
C ALA A 474 10.55 12.56 13.68
N ILE A 475 9.22 12.45 13.74
CA ILE A 475 8.28 13.27 12.95
C ILE A 475 8.49 14.76 13.24
N ARG A 476 8.51 15.14 14.52
CA ARG A 476 8.69 16.54 14.94
C ARG A 476 10.00 17.12 14.40
N LYS A 477 11.10 16.37 14.54
CA LYS A 477 12.44 16.77 14.05
C LYS A 477 12.47 16.95 12.52
N ILE A 478 11.89 16.02 11.76
CA ILE A 478 11.83 16.11 10.29
C ILE A 478 10.98 17.31 9.84
N LEU A 479 9.81 17.53 10.46
CA LEU A 479 8.96 18.68 10.15
C LEU A 479 9.68 20.01 10.46
N ALA A 480 10.44 20.07 11.56
CA ALA A 480 11.25 21.22 11.93
C ALA A 480 12.42 21.48 10.94
N ALA A 481 12.96 20.43 10.31
CA ALA A 481 13.91 20.57 9.20
C ALA A 481 13.25 21.10 7.90
N GLY A 482 11.92 21.29 7.91
CA GLY A 482 11.16 21.90 6.82
C GLY A 482 10.72 20.93 5.73
N TRP A 483 10.81 19.62 5.98
CA TRP A 483 10.32 18.58 5.08
C TRP A 483 8.89 18.18 5.42
N THR A 484 8.02 18.10 4.41
CA THR A 484 6.65 17.61 4.58
C THR A 484 6.66 16.09 4.75
N ILE A 485 6.01 15.57 5.79
CA ILE A 485 5.86 14.13 5.95
C ILE A 485 4.50 13.71 5.43
N THR A 486 4.49 12.70 4.57
CA THR A 486 3.26 12.13 4.04
C THR A 486 3.22 10.63 4.23
N ASN A 487 2.06 10.06 4.55
CA ASN A 487 1.93 8.63 4.81
C ASN A 487 1.31 7.87 3.63
N GLN A 488 1.87 6.71 3.33
CA GLN A 488 1.26 5.70 2.46
C GLN A 488 0.85 4.52 3.33
N LEU A 489 -0.38 4.04 3.18
CA LEU A 489 -0.91 2.86 3.87
C LEU A 489 -1.08 1.73 2.86
N VAL A 490 -0.84 0.47 3.21
CA VAL A 490 -1.42 -0.66 2.47
C VAL A 490 -2.61 -1.20 3.26
N TYR A 491 -3.75 -1.23 2.60
CA TYR A 491 -5.05 -1.51 3.17
C TYR A 491 -5.31 -3.01 3.25
N ASN A 492 -4.52 -3.68 4.10
CA ASN A 492 -4.66 -5.12 4.34
C ASN A 492 -5.85 -5.45 5.26
N VAL A 493 -6.16 -6.73 5.42
CA VAL A 493 -7.34 -7.18 6.20
C VAL A 493 -7.35 -6.58 7.61
N ALA A 494 -6.22 -6.61 8.31
CA ALA A 494 -6.12 -6.09 9.67
C ALA A 494 -6.36 -4.57 9.75
N ALA A 495 -5.79 -3.82 8.80
CA ALA A 495 -5.97 -2.37 8.69
C ALA A 495 -7.35 -1.97 8.15
N SER A 496 -8.05 -2.90 7.49
CA SER A 496 -9.37 -2.67 6.89
C SER A 496 -10.53 -2.75 7.87
N ARG A 497 -10.28 -3.09 9.14
CA ARG A 497 -11.35 -3.14 10.14
C ARG A 497 -11.92 -1.76 10.44
N ARG A 498 -13.23 -1.68 10.66
CA ARG A 498 -13.97 -0.42 10.86
C ARG A 498 -13.28 0.52 11.85
N GLY A 499 -13.09 1.77 11.45
CA GLY A 499 -12.49 2.85 12.23
C GLY A 499 -10.97 2.81 12.35
N HIS A 500 -10.29 1.73 11.92
CA HIS A 500 -8.84 1.59 12.11
C HIS A 500 -8.05 2.62 11.30
N THR A 501 -8.32 2.70 9.99
CA THR A 501 -7.65 3.68 9.11
C THR A 501 -8.08 5.12 9.39
N ALA A 502 -9.37 5.34 9.72
CA ALA A 502 -9.84 6.64 10.20
C ALA A 502 -9.09 7.09 11.47
N LYS A 503 -8.88 6.19 12.43
CA LYS A 503 -8.06 6.45 13.62
C LYS A 503 -6.61 6.79 13.24
N LEU A 504 -6.03 6.06 12.29
CA LEU A 504 -4.66 6.32 11.82
C LEU A 504 -4.54 7.73 11.22
N ARG A 505 -5.48 8.14 10.35
CA ARG A 505 -5.53 9.51 9.81
C ARG A 505 -5.54 10.55 10.94
N LYS A 506 -6.45 10.40 11.90
CA LYS A 506 -6.55 11.32 13.06
C LYS A 506 -5.24 11.43 13.84
N VAL A 507 -4.61 10.30 14.15
CA VAL A 507 -3.35 10.29 14.93
C VAL A 507 -2.21 10.92 14.13
N LEU A 508 -2.07 10.61 12.84
CA LEU A 508 -1.03 11.16 11.97
C LEU A 508 -1.22 12.67 11.73
N ASN A 509 -2.44 13.10 11.44
CA ASN A 509 -2.80 14.53 11.29
C ASN A 509 -2.48 15.31 12.57
N GLY A 510 -2.75 14.72 13.73
CA GLY A 510 -2.39 15.29 15.03
C GLY A 510 -0.89 15.50 15.22
N LEU A 511 -0.04 14.85 14.43
CA LEU A 511 1.41 15.06 14.41
C LEU A 511 1.91 15.86 13.20
N GLY A 512 1.00 16.42 12.39
CA GLY A 512 1.35 17.16 11.17
C GLY A 512 1.74 16.28 9.99
N VAL A 513 1.47 14.98 10.05
CA VAL A 513 1.63 14.02 8.93
C VAL A 513 0.35 13.98 8.11
N LEU A 514 0.49 14.13 6.79
CA LEU A 514 -0.63 14.12 5.84
C LEU A 514 -0.73 12.78 5.14
N CYS A 515 -1.91 12.19 5.04
CA CYS A 515 -2.06 10.91 4.34
C CYS A 515 -2.04 11.14 2.82
N TYR A 516 -1.34 10.28 2.07
CA TYR A 516 -1.17 10.45 0.61
C TYR A 516 -1.84 9.35 -0.20
N TYR A 517 -1.58 8.08 0.12
CA TYR A 517 -2.24 6.96 -0.54
C TYR A 517 -2.69 5.91 0.47
N THR A 518 -3.85 5.32 0.19
CA THR A 518 -4.32 4.07 0.76
C THR A 518 -4.28 3.02 -0.36
N PHE A 519 -3.27 2.16 -0.36
CA PHE A 519 -3.06 1.17 -1.41
C PHE A 519 -3.91 -0.08 -1.17
N SER A 520 -4.73 -0.46 -2.13
CA SER A 520 -5.29 -1.81 -2.17
C SER A 520 -4.16 -2.84 -2.31
N VAL A 521 -4.34 -3.99 -1.67
CA VAL A 521 -3.41 -5.12 -1.77
C VAL A 521 -3.52 -5.73 -3.17
N LYS A 522 -2.38 -6.12 -3.76
CA LYS A 522 -2.33 -6.73 -5.10
C LYS A 522 -2.98 -8.11 -5.11
N GLY A 523 -3.54 -8.48 -6.25
CA GLY A 523 -4.34 -9.70 -6.45
C GLY A 523 -3.55 -11.01 -6.52
N PHE A 524 -2.23 -11.01 -6.30
CA PHE A 524 -1.44 -12.23 -6.36
C PHE A 524 -1.65 -13.17 -5.16
N GLU A 525 -1.46 -14.47 -5.41
CA GLU A 525 -1.72 -15.55 -4.44
C GLU A 525 -0.92 -15.39 -3.14
N GLU A 526 0.33 -14.91 -3.17
CA GLU A 526 1.12 -14.68 -1.95
C GLU A 526 0.43 -13.74 -0.96
N ASN A 527 -0.43 -12.85 -1.46
CA ASN A 527 -1.11 -11.85 -0.66
C ASN A 527 -2.47 -12.33 -0.15
N TYR A 528 -2.91 -13.57 -0.44
CA TYR A 528 -4.26 -14.04 -0.10
C TYR A 528 -4.63 -13.77 1.35
N ALA A 529 -3.77 -14.13 2.31
CA ALA A 529 -4.02 -13.94 3.73
C ALA A 529 -4.20 -12.46 4.14
N VAL A 530 -3.58 -11.53 3.42
CA VAL A 530 -3.61 -10.09 3.70
C VAL A 530 -4.51 -9.30 2.73
N PHE A 531 -5.08 -9.96 1.72
CA PHE A 531 -5.89 -9.35 0.68
C PHE A 531 -7.24 -8.85 1.20
N THR A 532 -7.52 -7.58 0.90
CA THR A 532 -8.78 -6.90 1.15
C THR A 532 -9.44 -6.61 -0.19
N PRO A 533 -10.70 -7.03 -0.42
CA PRO A 533 -11.43 -6.73 -1.66
C PRO A 533 -11.54 -5.22 -1.91
N ASN A 534 -11.57 -4.80 -3.17
CA ASN A 534 -11.68 -3.39 -3.54
C ASN A 534 -13.03 -2.79 -3.11
N SER A 535 -14.09 -3.61 -3.00
CA SER A 535 -15.37 -3.21 -2.41
C SER A 535 -15.20 -2.66 -0.99
N ARG A 536 -14.27 -3.20 -0.19
CA ARG A 536 -13.97 -2.68 1.15
C ARG A 536 -13.22 -1.36 1.11
N SER A 537 -12.31 -1.16 0.14
CA SER A 537 -11.67 0.14 -0.07
C SER A 537 -12.69 1.23 -0.43
N LEU A 538 -13.71 0.89 -1.22
CA LEU A 538 -14.83 1.78 -1.53
C LEU A 538 -15.75 2.02 -0.33
N GLN A 539 -16.05 0.98 0.45
CA GLN A 539 -16.80 1.10 1.69
C GLN A 539 -16.09 2.04 2.68
N GLU A 540 -14.76 1.93 2.84
CA GLU A 540 -13.99 2.85 3.70
C GLU A 540 -14.10 4.29 3.20
N LYS A 541 -13.95 4.49 1.89
CA LYS A 541 -14.04 5.80 1.22
C LYS A 541 -15.38 6.49 1.48
N GLU A 542 -16.47 5.75 1.31
CA GLU A 542 -17.83 6.28 1.33
C GLU A 542 -18.48 6.27 2.71
N GLU A 543 -18.00 5.48 3.67
CA GLU A 543 -18.66 5.36 4.98
C GLU A 543 -17.83 5.93 6.13
N GLU A 544 -16.50 5.96 6.01
CA GLU A 544 -15.60 6.38 7.09
C GLU A 544 -14.82 7.63 6.72
N LYS A 545 -14.10 7.58 5.60
CA LYS A 545 -13.25 8.66 5.11
C LYS A 545 -14.03 9.93 4.77
N ARG A 546 -15.29 9.81 4.36
CA ARG A 546 -16.16 10.95 4.00
C ARG A 546 -16.18 12.06 5.04
N TRP A 547 -16.05 11.71 6.33
CA TRP A 547 -16.08 12.67 7.44
C TRP A 547 -14.82 13.52 7.54
N GLY A 548 -13.77 13.20 6.79
CA GLY A 548 -12.57 14.04 6.67
C GLY A 548 -12.37 14.66 5.29
N LYS A 549 -13.32 14.50 4.35
CA LYS A 549 -13.25 15.16 3.03
C LYS A 549 -13.47 16.66 3.19
N LEU A 550 -12.73 17.46 2.43
CA LEU A 550 -12.80 18.92 2.46
C LEU A 550 -13.55 19.45 1.23
N SER A 551 -14.26 20.58 1.39
CA SER A 551 -14.71 21.39 0.25
C SER A 551 -13.53 22.09 -0.43
N ALA A 552 -13.70 22.59 -1.66
CA ALA A 552 -12.64 23.31 -2.38
C ALA A 552 -12.14 24.55 -1.60
N GLU A 553 -13.03 25.26 -0.91
CA GLU A 553 -12.71 26.41 -0.06
C GLU A 553 -11.87 25.97 1.15
N GLN A 554 -12.29 24.89 1.80
CA GLN A 554 -11.57 24.28 2.92
C GLN A 554 -10.19 23.78 2.50
N GLU A 555 -10.04 23.19 1.31
CA GLU A 555 -8.73 22.78 0.78
C GLU A 555 -7.80 23.99 0.62
N LYS A 556 -8.30 25.09 0.04
CA LYS A 556 -7.53 26.32 -0.14
C LYS A 556 -7.10 26.93 1.20
N GLU A 557 -8.02 27.00 2.16
CA GLU A 557 -7.74 27.46 3.51
C GLU A 557 -6.67 26.60 4.19
N PHE A 558 -6.85 25.27 4.17
CA PHE A 558 -5.94 24.32 4.77
C PHE A 558 -4.53 24.41 4.18
N LEU A 559 -4.41 24.56 2.86
CA LEU A 559 -3.11 24.72 2.18
C LEU A 559 -2.41 26.01 2.57
N ASN A 560 -3.15 27.12 2.68
CA ASN A 560 -2.59 28.40 3.13
C ASN A 560 -2.08 28.30 4.57
N LEU A 561 -2.86 27.66 5.44
CA LEU A 561 -2.49 27.40 6.82
C LEU A 561 -1.23 26.52 6.91
N LEU A 562 -1.11 25.46 6.10
CA LEU A 562 0.08 24.60 6.07
C LEU A 562 1.34 25.30 5.55
N ARG A 563 1.20 26.23 4.60
CA ARG A 563 2.30 27.01 4.03
C ARG A 563 2.85 28.03 5.03
N ASN A 564 1.96 28.66 5.80
CA ASN A 564 2.31 29.77 6.69
C ASN A 564 2.63 29.33 8.12
N SER A 565 2.31 28.10 8.51
CA SER A 565 2.56 27.63 9.87
C SER A 565 3.97 27.07 10.07
N LYS A 566 4.65 27.55 11.12
CA LYS A 566 5.88 26.93 11.66
C LYS A 566 5.59 25.61 12.39
N ASP A 567 4.42 25.52 13.04
CA ASP A 567 3.93 24.31 13.70
C ASP A 567 2.77 23.71 12.91
N ARG A 568 3.10 22.76 12.03
CA ARG A 568 2.10 22.11 11.19
C ARG A 568 1.14 21.23 12.00
N ALA A 569 1.62 20.57 13.05
CA ALA A 569 0.78 19.69 13.86
C ALA A 569 -0.34 20.49 14.54
N ALA A 570 0.02 21.58 15.22
CA ALA A 570 -0.95 22.44 15.87
C ALA A 570 -1.91 23.10 14.86
N ALA A 571 -1.41 23.43 13.67
CA ALA A 571 -2.24 24.04 12.64
C ALA A 571 -3.29 23.07 12.10
N VAL A 572 -2.93 21.81 11.82
CA VAL A 572 -3.88 20.76 11.39
C VAL A 572 -4.93 20.50 12.48
N GLN A 573 -4.52 20.42 13.75
CA GLN A 573 -5.45 20.22 14.86
C GLN A 573 -6.46 21.37 15.02
N ARG A 574 -6.00 22.63 14.91
CA ARG A 574 -6.87 23.81 14.96
C ARG A 574 -7.85 23.82 13.80
N PHE A 575 -7.39 23.48 12.59
CA PHE A 575 -8.24 23.37 11.42
C PHE A 575 -9.35 22.33 11.62
N CYS A 576 -8.99 21.12 12.06
CA CYS A 576 -9.98 20.07 12.35
C CYS A 576 -10.99 20.50 13.42
N THR A 577 -10.53 21.18 14.48
CA THR A 577 -11.40 21.67 15.56
C THR A 577 -12.36 22.73 15.06
N PHE A 578 -11.88 23.68 14.25
CA PHE A 578 -12.68 24.78 13.71
C PHE A 578 -13.77 24.26 12.76
N HIS A 579 -13.41 23.36 11.84
CA HIS A 579 -14.34 22.76 10.87
C HIS A 579 -15.13 21.57 11.45
N GLN A 580 -14.93 21.23 12.73
CA GLN A 580 -15.58 20.10 13.42
C GLN A 580 -15.44 18.76 12.68
N ILE A 581 -14.28 18.52 12.06
CA ILE A 581 -13.98 17.26 11.37
C ILE A 581 -13.03 16.40 12.22
N PRO A 582 -13.19 15.07 12.24
CA PRO A 582 -12.35 14.18 13.06
C PRO A 582 -10.89 14.09 12.57
N PHE A 583 -10.65 14.32 11.28
CA PHE A 583 -9.35 14.28 10.61
C PHE A 583 -9.45 14.92 9.22
N VAL A 584 -8.33 15.18 8.57
CA VAL A 584 -8.26 15.60 7.15
C VAL A 584 -7.87 14.40 6.29
N ALA A 585 -8.74 14.05 5.34
CA ALA A 585 -8.56 12.92 4.45
C ALA A 585 -7.89 13.33 3.12
N THR A 586 -6.59 13.67 3.18
CA THR A 586 -5.83 14.08 1.98
C THR A 586 -5.38 12.92 1.07
N ASP A 587 -5.51 11.67 1.53
CA ASP A 587 -5.07 10.51 0.76
C ASP A 587 -6.05 10.13 -0.34
N ARG A 588 -5.63 9.25 -1.25
CA ARG A 588 -6.49 8.59 -2.23
C ARG A 588 -6.40 7.08 -2.10
N SER A 589 -7.53 6.39 -2.22
CA SER A 589 -7.56 4.94 -2.37
C SER A 589 -7.15 4.58 -3.81
N VAL A 590 -6.12 3.75 -3.96
CA VAL A 590 -5.56 3.38 -5.29
C VAL A 590 -5.08 1.93 -5.31
N LEU A 591 -5.22 1.28 -6.47
CA LEU A 591 -4.52 0.03 -6.79
C LEU A 591 -3.40 0.36 -7.78
N ASN A 592 -2.21 -0.21 -7.61
CA ASN A 592 -1.21 -0.19 -8.67
C ASN A 592 -1.73 -1.09 -9.79
N LEU A 593 -1.87 -0.58 -11.01
CA LEU A 593 -2.19 -1.37 -12.20
C LEU A 593 -0.90 -1.71 -12.96
N PRO A 594 -0.81 -2.92 -13.56
CA PRO A 594 0.32 -3.30 -14.40
C PRO A 594 0.32 -2.48 -15.70
N GLY A 595 1.45 -1.88 -16.07
CA GLY A 595 1.60 -1.16 -17.35
C GLY A 595 0.95 0.23 -17.45
N ILE A 596 -0.11 0.51 -16.68
CA ILE A 596 -0.89 1.76 -16.80
C ILE A 596 -0.48 2.82 -15.77
N GLY A 597 -0.45 2.47 -14.48
CA GLY A 597 -0.58 3.52 -13.47
C GLY A 597 -1.15 3.08 -12.15
N LYS A 598 -1.76 4.03 -11.46
CA LYS A 598 -2.49 3.84 -10.22
C LYS A 598 -3.92 4.25 -10.53
N SER A 599 -4.89 3.41 -10.21
CA SER A 599 -6.30 3.71 -10.42
C SER A 599 -7.15 2.97 -9.40
N MET A 600 -8.32 3.53 -9.11
CA MET A 600 -9.44 2.88 -8.44
C MET A 600 -10.73 3.09 -9.26
N THR A 601 -10.59 3.43 -10.54
CA THR A 601 -11.69 3.51 -11.49
C THR A 601 -11.88 2.13 -12.09
N PHE A 602 -12.94 1.44 -11.68
CA PHE A 602 -13.23 0.10 -12.16
C PHE A 602 -14.73 -0.21 -12.11
N VAL A 603 -15.11 -1.24 -12.84
CA VAL A 603 -16.43 -1.88 -12.74
C VAL A 603 -16.27 -3.38 -12.57
N THR A 604 -17.12 -4.01 -11.76
CA THR A 604 -17.21 -5.48 -11.68
C THR A 604 -18.00 -6.00 -12.87
N ILE A 605 -17.37 -6.84 -13.69
CA ILE A 605 -17.95 -7.39 -14.92
C ILE A 605 -18.34 -8.86 -14.80
N GLY A 606 -17.89 -9.54 -13.75
CA GLY A 606 -18.13 -10.96 -13.56
C GLY A 606 -17.60 -11.47 -12.23
N MET A 607 -17.78 -12.75 -12.00
CA MET A 607 -17.29 -13.54 -10.86
C MET A 607 -16.85 -14.91 -11.36
N THR A 608 -15.77 -15.43 -10.78
CA THR A 608 -15.27 -16.78 -11.07
C THR A 608 -16.08 -17.85 -10.32
N LYS A 609 -15.87 -19.12 -10.65
CA LYS A 609 -16.45 -20.27 -9.93
C LYS A 609 -16.10 -20.31 -8.44
N GLU A 610 -15.01 -19.67 -8.03
CA GLU A 610 -14.62 -19.53 -6.63
C GLU A 610 -15.31 -18.34 -5.92
N GLY A 611 -16.14 -17.56 -6.61
CA GLY A 611 -16.76 -16.34 -6.08
C GLY A 611 -15.82 -15.14 -6.02
N LYS A 612 -14.68 -15.17 -6.73
CA LYS A 612 -13.76 -14.03 -6.84
C LYS A 612 -14.27 -13.07 -7.92
N ARG A 613 -14.38 -11.77 -7.61
CA ARG A 613 -14.88 -10.78 -8.57
C ARG A 613 -13.85 -10.49 -9.67
N ILE A 614 -14.33 -10.23 -10.88
CA ILE A 614 -13.55 -9.85 -12.06
C ILE A 614 -13.82 -8.37 -12.32
N LEU A 615 -12.77 -7.57 -12.29
CA LEU A 615 -12.81 -6.11 -12.37
C LEU A 615 -12.22 -5.63 -13.68
N GLU A 616 -12.95 -4.82 -14.42
CA GLU A 616 -12.45 -4.05 -15.56
C GLU A 616 -12.02 -2.67 -15.08
N PHE A 617 -10.74 -2.34 -15.24
CA PHE A 617 -10.16 -1.08 -14.81
C PHE A 617 -10.02 -0.09 -15.96
N ASP A 618 -10.23 1.19 -15.61
CA ASP A 618 -9.81 2.32 -16.42
C ASP A 618 -8.61 3.03 -15.78
N HIS A 619 -7.96 3.87 -16.57
CA HIS A 619 -6.88 4.72 -16.11
C HIS A 619 -7.35 5.89 -15.25
N ASP A 620 -6.42 6.57 -14.57
CA ASP A 620 -6.72 7.72 -13.71
C ASP A 620 -6.80 8.99 -14.57
N PRO A 621 -7.99 9.56 -14.82
CA PRO A 621 -8.12 10.75 -15.66
C PRO A 621 -7.55 12.01 -14.98
N THR A 622 -7.23 11.95 -13.68
CA THR A 622 -6.76 13.10 -12.89
C THR A 622 -5.24 13.31 -12.97
N ARG A 623 -4.53 12.52 -13.78
CA ARG A 623 -3.08 12.58 -13.93
C ARG A 623 -2.64 12.35 -15.37
N GLN A 624 -1.54 13.00 -15.76
CA GLN A 624 -0.86 12.71 -17.01
C GLN A 624 -0.24 11.31 -17.00
N HIS A 625 -0.52 10.53 -18.04
CA HIS A 625 0.01 9.19 -18.28
C HIS A 625 1.03 9.20 -19.42
N SER A 626 1.77 8.11 -19.56
CA SER A 626 2.57 7.90 -20.77
C SER A 626 1.65 7.83 -21.99
N PRO A 627 2.03 8.41 -23.16
CA PRO A 627 1.22 8.35 -24.38
C PRO A 627 0.84 6.94 -24.84
N ILE A 628 1.58 5.90 -24.41
CA ILE A 628 1.25 4.50 -24.70
C ILE A 628 -0.15 4.09 -24.23
N ILE A 629 -0.70 4.80 -23.24
CA ILE A 629 -2.03 4.49 -22.68
C ILE A 629 -3.16 4.57 -23.71
N HIS A 630 -3.00 5.38 -24.75
CA HIS A 630 -3.97 5.50 -25.84
C HIS A 630 -4.01 4.27 -26.75
N GLN A 631 -3.03 3.38 -26.62
CA GLN A 631 -2.94 2.11 -27.34
C GLN A 631 -3.22 0.90 -26.44
N MET A 632 -3.35 1.11 -25.12
CA MET A 632 -3.58 0.02 -24.18
C MET A 632 -5.06 -0.36 -24.12
N GLU A 633 -5.33 -1.66 -24.15
CA GLU A 633 -6.65 -2.19 -23.86
C GLU A 633 -7.01 -2.02 -22.37
N LYS A 634 -8.29 -2.25 -22.04
CA LYS A 634 -8.75 -2.28 -20.65
C LYS A 634 -8.01 -3.37 -19.88
N ILE A 635 -7.69 -3.09 -18.61
CA ILE A 635 -7.05 -4.06 -17.73
C ILE A 635 -8.11 -4.82 -16.96
N TYR A 636 -8.04 -6.14 -17.03
CA TYR A 636 -8.90 -7.00 -16.23
C TYR A 636 -8.12 -7.62 -15.07
N ILE A 637 -8.66 -7.51 -13.86
CA ILE A 637 -8.07 -8.07 -12.65
C ILE A 637 -9.11 -8.92 -11.93
N LYS A 638 -8.77 -10.17 -11.67
CA LYS A 638 -9.49 -11.05 -10.75
C LYS A 638 -9.03 -10.76 -9.32
N GLU A 639 -9.97 -10.46 -8.43
CA GLU A 639 -9.67 -10.32 -7.01
C GLU A 639 -9.13 -11.63 -6.43
N ASN A 640 -8.26 -11.55 -5.42
CA ASN A 640 -7.66 -12.77 -4.88
C ASN A 640 -8.60 -13.52 -3.91
N LYS A 641 -9.59 -12.84 -3.34
CA LYS A 641 -10.49 -13.40 -2.30
C LYS A 641 -11.93 -12.97 -2.58
N SER A 642 -12.86 -13.90 -2.40
CA SER A 642 -14.30 -13.57 -2.41
C SER A 642 -14.65 -12.66 -1.23
N ILE A 643 -15.72 -11.88 -1.35
CA ILE A 643 -16.21 -11.06 -0.23
C ILE A 643 -16.60 -11.94 0.95
N TRP A 644 -17.19 -13.11 0.69
CA TRP A 644 -17.59 -14.02 1.76
C TRP A 644 -16.41 -14.54 2.57
N GLN A 645 -15.33 -15.02 1.93
CA GLN A 645 -14.12 -15.43 2.67
C GLN A 645 -13.48 -14.26 3.42
N TYR A 646 -13.51 -13.06 2.83
CA TYR A 646 -13.04 -11.86 3.53
C TYR A 646 -13.86 -11.58 4.80
N MET A 647 -15.18 -11.66 4.75
CA MET A 647 -16.06 -11.48 5.91
C MET A 647 -15.88 -12.58 6.96
N LEU A 648 -15.65 -13.83 6.55
CA LEU A 648 -15.30 -14.92 7.47
C LEU A 648 -13.98 -14.63 8.18
N GLN A 649 -12.97 -14.17 7.46
CA GLN A 649 -11.69 -13.79 8.06
C GLN A 649 -11.84 -12.62 9.04
N LEU A 650 -12.65 -11.61 8.72
CA LEU A 650 -12.97 -10.53 9.66
C LEU A 650 -13.63 -11.07 10.94
N GLN A 651 -14.55 -12.03 10.80
CA GLN A 651 -15.21 -12.67 11.95
C GLN A 651 -14.22 -13.45 12.82
N GLU A 652 -13.26 -14.15 12.22
CA GLU A 652 -12.16 -14.82 12.95
C GLU A 652 -11.30 -13.81 13.72
N MET A 653 -11.17 -12.58 13.20
CA MET A 653 -10.51 -11.46 13.86
C MET A 653 -11.38 -10.73 14.90
N GLY A 654 -12.59 -11.23 15.16
CA GLY A 654 -13.51 -10.71 16.18
C GLY A 654 -14.46 -9.61 15.68
N GLU A 655 -14.52 -9.34 14.39
CA GLU A 655 -15.48 -8.40 13.82
C GLU A 655 -16.88 -9.03 13.66
N LYS A 656 -17.90 -8.18 13.62
CA LYS A 656 -19.27 -8.58 13.27
C LYS A 656 -19.49 -8.44 11.78
N LYS A 657 -19.90 -9.52 11.10
CA LYS A 657 -20.09 -9.53 9.65
C LYS A 657 -21.15 -8.54 9.18
N GLU A 658 -22.16 -8.31 10.02
CA GLU A 658 -23.28 -7.41 9.77
C GLU A 658 -22.81 -5.95 9.62
N GLU A 659 -21.74 -5.54 10.32
CA GLU A 659 -21.13 -4.20 10.16
C GLU A 659 -20.46 -3.99 8.80
N TYR A 660 -20.35 -5.05 7.98
CA TYR A 660 -19.76 -5.03 6.65
C TYR A 660 -20.77 -5.44 5.56
N ALA A 661 -22.06 -5.60 5.90
CA ALA A 661 -23.07 -6.05 4.94
C ALA A 661 -23.17 -5.17 3.69
N SER A 662 -22.93 -3.86 3.81
CA SER A 662 -22.92 -2.95 2.67
C SER A 662 -21.84 -3.23 1.62
N LEU A 663 -20.86 -4.11 1.88
CA LEU A 663 -19.83 -4.51 0.90
C LEU A 663 -20.42 -4.97 -0.43
N TRP A 664 -21.56 -5.67 -0.39
CA TRP A 664 -22.22 -6.18 -1.59
C TRP A 664 -22.61 -5.09 -2.58
N LYS A 665 -22.80 -3.84 -2.12
CA LYS A 665 -23.22 -2.71 -2.96
C LYS A 665 -22.11 -2.10 -3.79
N TYR A 666 -20.86 -2.21 -3.34
CA TYR A 666 -19.70 -1.60 -4.00
C TYR A 666 -19.18 -2.48 -5.15
N MET A 667 -19.76 -2.26 -6.33
CA MET A 667 -19.45 -2.98 -7.59
C MET A 667 -18.70 -2.11 -8.60
N GLU A 668 -18.57 -0.82 -8.35
CA GLU A 668 -17.85 0.12 -9.20
C GLU A 668 -17.17 1.19 -8.36
N GLY A 669 -15.98 1.59 -8.79
CA GLY A 669 -15.16 2.58 -8.13
C GLY A 669 -14.80 3.71 -9.08
N GLU A 670 -14.54 4.88 -8.49
CA GLU A 670 -13.92 6.00 -9.18
C GLU A 670 -12.70 6.45 -8.39
N THR A 671 -11.60 6.68 -9.12
CA THR A 671 -10.37 7.19 -8.52
C THR A 671 -10.59 8.61 -8.01
N GLU A 672 -10.34 8.82 -6.73
CA GLU A 672 -10.53 10.13 -6.08
C GLU A 672 -9.68 11.24 -6.73
N HIS A 673 -10.12 12.50 -6.64
CA HIS A 673 -9.31 13.63 -7.08
C HIS A 673 -7.99 13.76 -6.27
N ARG A 674 -6.93 14.26 -6.91
CA ARG A 674 -5.63 14.52 -6.26
C ARG A 674 -5.67 15.76 -5.38
N PHE A 675 -5.52 15.58 -4.07
CA PHE A 675 -5.41 16.70 -3.13
C PHE A 675 -4.37 17.75 -3.60
N PRO A 676 -4.69 19.05 -3.66
CA PRO A 676 -3.88 20.02 -4.40
C PRO A 676 -2.46 20.26 -3.86
N LEU A 677 -2.16 19.85 -2.61
CA LEU A 677 -0.78 19.83 -2.10
C LEU A 677 0.18 19.07 -3.02
N TYR A 678 -0.32 18.06 -3.73
CA TYR A 678 0.45 17.18 -4.59
C TYR A 678 0.50 17.63 -6.05
N ASN A 679 -0.09 18.78 -6.38
CA ASN A 679 0.07 19.40 -7.68
C ASN A 679 1.46 20.04 -7.80
N TYR A 680 1.99 20.08 -9.02
CA TYR A 680 3.20 20.85 -9.29
C TYR A 680 2.84 22.33 -9.37
N PRO A 681 3.69 23.23 -8.85
CA PRO A 681 3.50 24.66 -9.06
C PRO A 681 3.61 24.99 -10.56
N ASP A 682 2.99 26.10 -10.96
CA ASP A 682 3.16 26.65 -12.30
C ASP A 682 4.65 27.04 -12.50
N PRO A 683 5.33 26.51 -13.53
CA PRO A 683 6.72 26.85 -13.82
C PRO A 683 6.91 28.31 -14.28
N GLY A 684 5.85 29.01 -14.71
CA GLY A 684 5.93 30.38 -15.23
C GLY A 684 6.51 30.47 -16.65
N PHE A 685 6.61 29.34 -17.36
CA PHE A 685 7.02 29.23 -18.76
C PHE A 685 6.39 27.97 -19.39
N ARG A 686 6.29 27.94 -20.72
CA ARG A 686 5.80 26.80 -21.48
C ARG A 686 6.88 25.72 -21.60
N ILE A 687 6.60 24.58 -20.99
CA ILE A 687 7.41 23.36 -21.15
C ILE A 687 7.13 22.77 -22.53
N THR A 688 8.16 22.22 -23.17
CA THR A 688 8.02 21.53 -24.46
C THR A 688 7.03 20.38 -24.38
N GLU A 689 6.25 20.15 -25.43
CA GLU A 689 5.31 19.03 -25.54
C GLU A 689 6.01 17.73 -25.98
N LYS A 690 7.27 17.83 -26.42
CA LYS A 690 8.06 16.66 -26.84
C LYS A 690 8.44 15.81 -25.63
N TYR A 691 8.26 14.50 -25.75
CA TYR A 691 8.75 13.52 -24.79
C TYR A 691 10.14 13.01 -25.20
N SER A 692 11.13 13.19 -24.33
CA SER A 692 12.40 12.48 -24.42
C SER A 692 12.29 11.05 -23.90
N HIS A 693 13.18 10.18 -24.37
CA HIS A 693 13.29 8.80 -23.88
C HIS A 693 11.99 7.99 -23.98
N LEU A 694 11.12 8.30 -24.93
CA LEU A 694 9.88 7.57 -25.20
C LEU A 694 10.01 6.85 -26.55
N SER A 695 9.74 5.55 -26.55
CA SER A 695 9.59 4.75 -27.77
C SER A 695 8.28 4.01 -27.69
N VAL A 696 7.32 4.42 -28.51
CA VAL A 696 6.02 3.76 -28.64
C VAL A 696 6.05 2.98 -29.96
N VAL A 697 5.87 1.66 -29.88
CA VAL A 697 5.78 0.80 -31.07
C VAL A 697 4.48 1.18 -31.80
N GLY A 698 4.58 1.95 -32.89
CA GLY A 698 3.42 2.41 -33.66
C GLY A 698 3.36 3.93 -33.78
N ASN A 699 4.34 4.50 -34.48
CA ASN A 699 4.30 5.88 -34.91
C ASN A 699 3.28 6.02 -36.06
N LYS A 700 2.07 6.49 -35.75
CA LYS A 700 1.39 7.46 -36.63
C LYS A 700 1.29 8.75 -35.83
N SER A 701 1.97 9.77 -36.34
CA SER A 701 2.04 11.11 -35.78
C SER A 701 0.70 11.55 -35.19
N ILE A 702 0.73 12.00 -33.94
CA ILE A 702 -0.22 13.00 -33.47
C ILE A 702 0.65 14.21 -33.15
N CYS A 703 0.62 15.16 -34.08
CA CYS A 703 1.17 16.50 -33.94
C CYS A 703 0.46 17.27 -32.82
#